data_AF-H1Z391-F1
#
_entry.id   AF-H1Z391-F1
#
_cell.length_a   1.000
_cell.length_b   1.000
_cell.length_c   1.000
_cell.angle_alpha   90.00
_cell.angle_beta   90.00
_cell.angle_gamma   90.00
#
_symmetry.space_group_name_H-M   'P 1'
#
loop_
_entity.id
_entity.type
_entity.pdbx_description
1 polymer ?
#
loop_
_entity_poly.entity_id
_entity_poly.type
_entity_poly.pdbx_seq_one_letter_code
_entity_poly.pdbx_strand_id
1 'polypeptide(L)'
;MAGNVQAADGWAKAASEFIWNVNLSDFSGSQEYEGYFTDVITPKNLPDFEEKFRSAVNRPGAANFAVSGEVCFWKNYYSNDRRESLTSRILGRFSDPVTWNKFAHSLKRLAGDFTVGNFFEMRRLSGFDSGFAIPVTFLSFYDPDNYPMTDRHTGRWWNSNKKRFGYSGRPDFVFRSGVVSGSGEDDAISNYNAYKGLTEFCRDYSSFLNEKTGSGWRAADVEKAIFYAQINGIVLSPLTDVVFPDEEYDLNYSDYKPEGPVLILTVDSFHKSSDGEKSGYSPEFSFADSGVGPESVRLIMENRAEIYGKIRSNKIVWDNFENEIINNRDLRYGPDFSGGDESGEYLPAIFRYNGDFYDGLDDEGRGRLLHSDKHLLIISACYGLLSPFEYVQNYSCQFGNDNAAYWQWTKNKTLSKILADYITVRGVKLIFDFTDCDIGSYHRSIDWEYVEKETGAEILHCYHEWAEGDKALKFFGEFVNDVIFARSDEEILNLDYSRSISNIHFSRSLRPEMEVKPKKLQNLLDIIDSGERGVAEFKTSAFWSENPENYVDDNRFGWLGRGYSKFKIARNIVSFLNSNGGNLIIGVKENPEDDSLNIVGIESEFSKLRSRNTDGYRRKIVDDVINKMIYPKDVKNHFSRYFAIDFHEVKGEILCWIQVFKSDDVPFYVVLRDSPDGGSEEIFYIREDSASVELSPKHTGEYIMKHFCRRY
;
A
#
# COMPACT_ATOMS: atom_id res chain seq x y z
N MET A 1 -31.38 -32.43 3.31
CA MET A 1 -32.82 -32.21 2.99
C MET A 1 -33.65 -31.59 4.14
N ALA A 2 -34.04 -32.30 5.22
CA ALA A 2 -34.97 -31.73 6.23
C ALA A 2 -34.44 -30.47 6.98
N GLY A 3 -33.15 -30.47 7.37
CA GLY A 3 -32.53 -29.29 8.00
C GLY A 3 -32.36 -28.09 7.04
N ASN A 4 -32.25 -28.39 5.75
CA ASN A 4 -32.09 -27.40 4.69
C ASN A 4 -33.39 -26.65 4.39
N VAL A 5 -34.52 -27.36 4.42
CA VAL A 5 -35.86 -26.78 4.33
C VAL A 5 -36.11 -25.86 5.53
N GLN A 6 -35.79 -26.31 6.75
CA GLN A 6 -35.98 -25.50 7.96
C GLN A 6 -35.11 -24.22 7.97
N ALA A 7 -33.88 -24.29 7.47
CA ALA A 7 -33.02 -23.12 7.32
C ALA A 7 -33.58 -22.15 6.26
N ALA A 8 -33.98 -22.67 5.08
CA ALA A 8 -34.62 -21.87 4.03
C ALA A 8 -35.92 -21.21 4.52
N ASP A 9 -36.72 -21.88 5.35
CA ASP A 9 -37.91 -21.33 5.99
C ASP A 9 -37.55 -20.16 6.92
N GLY A 10 -36.43 -20.25 7.64
CA GLY A 10 -35.92 -19.16 8.48
C GLY A 10 -35.55 -17.91 7.67
N TRP A 11 -34.90 -18.10 6.52
CA TRP A 11 -34.59 -17.02 5.58
C TRP A 11 -35.86 -16.42 4.97
N ALA A 12 -36.77 -17.25 4.45
CA ALA A 12 -38.03 -16.81 3.87
C ALA A 12 -38.92 -16.07 4.88
N LYS A 13 -38.93 -16.53 6.13
CA LYS A 13 -39.60 -15.82 7.22
C LYS A 13 -38.98 -14.44 7.45
N ALA A 14 -37.66 -14.34 7.60
CA ALA A 14 -36.99 -13.06 7.80
C ALA A 14 -37.21 -12.07 6.63
N ALA A 15 -37.20 -12.55 5.39
CA ALA A 15 -37.51 -11.72 4.22
C ALA A 15 -38.97 -11.26 4.19
N SER A 16 -39.92 -12.15 4.49
CA SER A 16 -41.35 -11.80 4.47
C SER A 16 -41.78 -10.89 5.63
N GLU A 17 -41.06 -10.93 6.75
CA GLU A 17 -41.30 -10.07 7.92
C GLU A 17 -40.55 -8.72 7.83
N PHE A 18 -39.72 -8.51 6.80
CA PHE A 18 -39.13 -7.20 6.52
C PHE A 18 -40.23 -6.18 6.20
N ILE A 19 -40.46 -5.25 7.14
CA ILE A 19 -41.45 -4.18 7.00
C ILE A 19 -40.71 -2.84 7.01
N TRP A 20 -40.63 -2.22 5.83
CA TRP A 20 -40.09 -0.87 5.66
C TRP A 20 -41.10 -0.01 4.90
N ASN A 21 -42.06 0.52 5.65
CA ASN A 21 -43.10 1.39 5.11
C ASN A 21 -42.65 2.85 5.20
N VAL A 22 -42.67 3.54 4.05
CA VAL A 22 -42.20 4.91 3.91
C VAL A 22 -43.25 5.72 3.17
N ASN A 23 -43.76 6.79 3.79
CA ASN A 23 -44.56 7.77 3.09
C ASN A 23 -43.63 8.83 2.48
N LEU A 24 -43.45 8.83 1.16
CA LEU A 24 -42.54 9.78 0.50
C LEU A 24 -43.04 11.23 0.62
N SER A 25 -44.35 11.43 0.79
CA SER A 25 -44.94 12.77 0.97
C SER A 25 -44.54 13.45 2.27
N ASP A 26 -43.90 12.72 3.19
CA ASP A 26 -43.36 13.30 4.43
C ASP A 26 -42.12 14.18 4.17
N PHE A 27 -41.54 14.14 2.96
CA PHE A 27 -40.48 15.06 2.57
C PHE A 27 -41.03 16.49 2.51
N SER A 28 -40.41 17.43 3.24
CA SER A 28 -40.96 18.78 3.37
C SER A 28 -41.01 19.55 2.05
N GLY A 29 -40.13 19.22 1.10
CA GLY A 29 -40.07 19.82 -0.23
C GLY A 29 -40.91 19.10 -1.29
N SER A 30 -41.76 18.13 -0.91
CA SER A 30 -42.52 17.29 -1.86
C SER A 30 -43.35 18.10 -2.87
N GLN A 31 -43.91 19.24 -2.44
CA GLN A 31 -44.73 20.11 -3.31
C GLN A 31 -43.96 20.76 -4.46
N GLU A 32 -42.62 20.81 -4.40
CA GLU A 32 -41.77 21.39 -5.46
C GLU A 32 -41.56 20.43 -6.65
N TYR A 33 -41.91 19.15 -6.49
CA TYR A 33 -41.63 18.09 -7.45
C TYR A 33 -42.93 17.40 -7.91
N GLU A 34 -43.65 18.04 -8.83
CA GLU A 34 -44.92 17.52 -9.37
C GLU A 34 -44.76 16.08 -9.91
N GLY A 35 -45.61 15.16 -9.43
CA GLY A 35 -45.58 13.74 -9.81
C GLY A 35 -44.53 12.89 -9.08
N TYR A 36 -43.79 13.46 -8.14
CA TYR A 36 -42.84 12.76 -7.26
C TYR A 36 -43.21 12.97 -5.79
N PHE A 37 -42.66 12.13 -4.92
CA PHE A 37 -42.90 12.10 -3.47
C PHE A 37 -44.38 11.89 -3.10
N THR A 38 -45.15 11.19 -3.94
CA THR A 38 -46.58 10.94 -3.73
C THR A 38 -46.90 9.56 -3.16
N ASP A 39 -45.94 8.64 -3.25
CA ASP A 39 -46.19 7.23 -3.01
C ASP A 39 -45.91 6.82 -1.56
N VAL A 40 -46.70 5.88 -1.06
CA VAL A 40 -46.36 5.11 0.14
C VAL A 40 -45.66 3.84 -0.32
N ILE A 41 -44.35 3.75 -0.06
CA ILE A 41 -43.55 2.59 -0.38
C ILE A 41 -43.69 1.56 0.74
N THR A 42 -43.93 0.33 0.35
CA THR A 42 -44.10 -0.86 1.18
C THR A 42 -43.27 -1.99 0.56
N PRO A 43 -43.00 -3.09 1.28
CA PRO A 43 -42.32 -4.24 0.70
C PRO A 43 -42.97 -4.76 -0.59
N LYS A 44 -44.30 -4.61 -0.73
CA LYS A 44 -45.08 -5.12 -1.88
C LYS A 44 -44.84 -4.33 -3.18
N ASN A 45 -44.72 -3.00 -3.09
CA ASN A 45 -44.53 -2.12 -4.26
C ASN A 45 -43.09 -1.59 -4.37
N LEU A 46 -42.17 -2.06 -3.51
CA LEU A 46 -40.76 -1.74 -3.62
C LEU A 46 -40.16 -2.15 -4.98
N PRO A 47 -40.47 -3.32 -5.59
CA PRO A 47 -39.98 -3.64 -6.93
C PRO A 47 -40.42 -2.64 -8.00
N ASP A 48 -41.65 -2.12 -7.93
CA ASP A 48 -42.13 -1.07 -8.85
C ASP A 48 -41.35 0.24 -8.65
N PHE A 49 -40.96 0.54 -7.42
CA PHE A 49 -40.16 1.71 -7.08
C PHE A 49 -38.69 1.58 -7.53
N GLU A 50 -38.10 0.40 -7.38
CA GLU A 50 -36.79 0.06 -7.93
C GLU A 50 -36.81 0.21 -9.47
N GLU A 51 -37.85 -0.29 -10.15
CA GLU A 51 -38.02 -0.14 -11.60
C GLU A 51 -38.23 1.33 -12.03
N LYS A 52 -38.99 2.13 -11.26
CA LYS A 52 -39.14 3.57 -11.49
C LYS A 52 -37.76 4.26 -11.50
N PHE A 53 -36.89 3.94 -10.54
CA PHE A 53 -35.53 4.47 -10.48
C PHE A 53 -34.66 3.98 -11.65
N ARG A 54 -34.68 2.68 -11.93
CA ARG A 54 -33.91 2.08 -13.03
C ARG A 54 -34.30 2.67 -14.39
N SER A 55 -35.59 2.84 -14.64
CA SER A 55 -36.13 3.46 -15.85
C SER A 55 -35.67 4.93 -16.00
N ALA A 56 -35.62 5.69 -14.91
CA ALA A 56 -35.10 7.06 -14.92
C ALA A 56 -33.59 7.14 -15.25
N VAL A 57 -32.79 6.20 -14.73
CA VAL A 57 -31.35 6.09 -15.05
C VAL A 57 -31.12 5.71 -16.51
N ASN A 58 -31.95 4.81 -17.05
CA ASN A 58 -31.85 4.34 -18.43
C ASN A 58 -32.39 5.35 -19.45
N ARG A 59 -33.30 6.26 -19.05
CA ARG A 59 -33.86 7.33 -19.90
C ARG A 59 -33.71 8.70 -19.22
N PRO A 60 -32.51 9.31 -19.26
CA PRO A 60 -32.26 10.56 -18.55
C PRO A 60 -33.06 11.73 -19.13
N GLY A 61 -33.64 12.57 -18.26
CA GLY A 61 -34.37 13.79 -18.61
C GLY A 61 -34.54 14.70 -17.39
N ALA A 62 -34.82 15.99 -17.59
CA ALA A 62 -34.76 17.01 -16.53
C ALA A 62 -35.75 16.80 -15.36
N ALA A 63 -36.85 16.06 -15.53
CA ALA A 63 -37.76 15.74 -14.44
C ALA A 63 -37.42 14.40 -13.75
N ASN A 64 -36.69 13.51 -14.42
CA ASN A 64 -36.48 12.12 -13.98
C ASN A 64 -35.49 11.99 -12.83
N PHE A 65 -34.71 13.02 -12.50
CA PHE A 65 -33.77 12.95 -11.38
C PHE A 65 -34.47 12.92 -10.02
N ALA A 66 -35.71 13.40 -9.91
CA ALA A 66 -36.40 13.53 -8.62
C ALA A 66 -36.58 12.18 -7.91
N VAL A 67 -36.70 11.08 -8.67
CA VAL A 67 -36.73 9.70 -8.11
C VAL A 67 -35.46 9.35 -7.33
N SER A 68 -34.30 9.93 -7.65
CA SER A 68 -33.09 9.74 -6.83
C SER A 68 -33.20 10.38 -5.45
N GLY A 69 -33.96 11.49 -5.35
CA GLY A 69 -34.35 12.10 -4.09
C GLY A 69 -35.32 11.19 -3.32
N GLU A 70 -36.32 10.61 -3.99
CA GLU A 70 -37.22 9.62 -3.38
C GLU A 70 -36.43 8.42 -2.80
N VAL A 71 -35.46 7.88 -3.54
CA VAL A 71 -34.60 6.76 -3.08
C VAL A 71 -33.77 7.16 -1.87
N CYS A 72 -33.17 8.35 -1.88
CA CYS A 72 -32.39 8.85 -0.76
C CYS A 72 -33.25 9.07 0.50
N PHE A 73 -34.44 9.64 0.31
CA PHE A 73 -35.42 9.85 1.36
C PHE A 73 -35.87 8.52 1.95
N TRP A 74 -36.20 7.55 1.09
CA TRP A 74 -36.61 6.20 1.47
C TRP A 74 -35.55 5.48 2.32
N LYS A 75 -34.28 5.53 1.89
CA LYS A 75 -33.17 4.90 2.63
C LYS A 75 -32.97 5.51 4.01
N ASN A 76 -33.17 6.83 4.14
CA ASN A 76 -32.87 7.57 5.36
C ASN A 76 -34.12 7.88 6.20
N TYR A 77 -35.27 7.29 5.89
CA TYR A 77 -36.57 7.73 6.40
C TYR A 77 -36.65 7.88 7.92
N TYR A 78 -36.08 6.96 8.70
CA TYR A 78 -36.10 7.04 10.18
C TYR A 78 -35.00 7.92 10.80
N SER A 79 -34.20 8.60 9.97
CA SER A 79 -33.15 9.52 10.41
C SER A 79 -33.58 10.98 10.26
N ASN A 80 -34.58 11.42 11.04
CA ASN A 80 -35.30 12.72 10.92
C ASN A 80 -34.48 13.87 10.32
N ASP A 81 -33.52 14.47 11.04
CA ASP A 81 -32.81 15.67 10.54
C ASP A 81 -31.87 15.38 9.35
N ARG A 82 -31.38 14.14 9.24
CA ARG A 82 -30.51 13.72 8.14
C ARG A 82 -31.28 13.45 6.86
N ARG A 83 -32.51 12.90 6.93
CA ARG A 83 -33.26 12.49 5.73
C ARG A 83 -33.62 13.70 4.85
N GLU A 84 -34.05 14.80 5.46
CA GLU A 84 -34.40 16.03 4.73
C GLU A 84 -33.15 16.61 4.05
N SER A 85 -32.08 16.82 4.84
CA SER A 85 -30.85 17.44 4.34
C SER A 85 -30.14 16.62 3.25
N LEU A 86 -30.11 15.29 3.39
CA LEU A 86 -29.53 14.40 2.37
C LEU A 86 -30.37 14.38 1.09
N THR A 87 -31.70 14.41 1.22
CA THR A 87 -32.63 14.42 0.08
C THR A 87 -32.51 15.73 -0.69
N SER A 88 -32.58 16.88 -0.01
CA SER A 88 -32.41 18.20 -0.63
C SER A 88 -31.03 18.35 -1.30
N ARG A 89 -29.97 17.80 -0.70
CA ARG A 89 -28.61 17.81 -1.28
C ARG A 89 -28.56 17.09 -2.62
N ILE A 90 -29.19 15.91 -2.73
CA ILE A 90 -29.21 15.15 -3.99
C ILE A 90 -30.05 15.87 -5.04
N LEU A 91 -31.24 16.33 -4.66
CA LEU A 91 -32.14 17.03 -5.57
C LEU A 91 -31.48 18.30 -6.13
N GLY A 92 -30.83 19.10 -5.29
CA GLY A 92 -30.11 20.29 -5.74
C GLY A 92 -28.86 19.99 -6.58
N ARG A 93 -28.26 18.80 -6.44
CA ARG A 93 -27.13 18.38 -7.27
C ARG A 93 -27.58 17.89 -8.64
N PHE A 94 -28.63 17.08 -8.69
CA PHE A 94 -29.12 16.48 -9.93
C PHE A 94 -30.15 17.33 -10.66
N SER A 95 -30.56 18.47 -10.11
CA SER A 95 -31.29 19.49 -10.85
C SER A 95 -30.49 20.05 -12.04
N ASP A 96 -29.16 19.91 -12.04
CA ASP A 96 -28.34 20.08 -13.24
C ASP A 96 -28.41 18.82 -14.14
N PRO A 97 -29.00 18.92 -15.35
CA PRO A 97 -29.13 17.77 -16.25
C PRO A 97 -27.80 17.15 -16.65
N VAL A 98 -26.71 17.94 -16.72
CA VAL A 98 -25.38 17.43 -17.06
C VAL A 98 -24.86 16.52 -15.96
N THR A 99 -24.99 16.94 -14.70
CA THR A 99 -24.58 16.16 -13.54
C THR A 99 -25.42 14.88 -13.41
N TRP A 100 -26.74 14.96 -13.57
CA TRP A 100 -27.62 13.77 -13.60
C TRP A 100 -27.19 12.77 -14.68
N ASN A 101 -26.96 13.24 -15.91
CA ASN A 101 -26.56 12.37 -17.02
C ASN A 101 -25.22 11.67 -16.77
N LYS A 102 -24.24 12.38 -16.19
CA LYS A 102 -22.94 11.80 -15.83
C LYS A 102 -23.10 10.74 -14.74
N PHE A 103 -23.87 11.03 -13.70
CA PHE A 103 -24.17 10.08 -12.64
C PHE A 103 -24.84 8.82 -13.19
N ALA A 104 -25.89 8.97 -14.01
CA ALA A 104 -26.60 7.85 -14.62
C ALA A 104 -25.66 6.98 -15.48
N HIS A 105 -24.76 7.58 -16.28
CA HIS A 105 -23.76 6.81 -17.04
C HIS A 105 -22.77 6.08 -16.14
N SER A 106 -22.26 6.75 -15.11
CA SER A 106 -21.31 6.13 -14.18
C SER A 106 -21.95 5.00 -13.38
N LEU A 107 -23.23 5.10 -13.03
CA LEU A 107 -23.97 4.05 -12.33
C LEU A 107 -24.14 2.81 -13.22
N LYS A 108 -24.55 3.01 -14.49
CA LYS A 108 -24.63 1.92 -15.48
C LYS A 108 -23.29 1.24 -15.70
N ARG A 109 -22.22 2.03 -15.79
CA ARG A 109 -20.85 1.50 -15.96
C ARG A 109 -20.42 0.69 -14.75
N LEU A 110 -20.66 1.20 -13.53
CA LEU A 110 -20.37 0.45 -12.31
C LEU A 110 -21.14 -0.87 -12.21
N ALA A 111 -22.41 -0.88 -12.62
CA ALA A 111 -23.22 -2.10 -12.61
C ALA A 111 -22.72 -3.16 -13.59
N GLY A 112 -22.19 -2.75 -14.75
CA GLY A 112 -21.62 -3.67 -15.75
C GLY A 112 -20.14 -4.01 -15.54
N ASP A 113 -19.39 -3.16 -14.84
CA ASP A 113 -17.96 -3.28 -14.58
C ASP A 113 -17.67 -2.84 -13.14
N PHE A 114 -17.76 -3.80 -12.22
CA PHE A 114 -17.71 -3.56 -10.78
C PHE A 114 -16.27 -3.42 -10.29
N THR A 115 -15.68 -2.24 -10.53
CA THR A 115 -14.32 -1.86 -10.11
C THR A 115 -14.31 -0.72 -9.11
N VAL A 116 -13.26 -0.66 -8.29
CA VAL A 116 -13.08 0.39 -7.29
C VAL A 116 -13.04 1.80 -7.91
N GLY A 117 -12.41 1.94 -9.09
CA GLY A 117 -12.36 3.19 -9.85
C GLY A 117 -13.75 3.63 -10.31
N ASN A 118 -14.55 2.71 -10.87
CA ASN A 118 -15.93 3.00 -11.27
C ASN A 118 -16.81 3.38 -10.07
N PHE A 119 -16.58 2.75 -8.91
CA PHE A 119 -17.28 3.07 -7.67
C PHE A 119 -16.96 4.49 -7.20
N PHE A 120 -15.67 4.85 -7.14
CA PHE A 120 -15.26 6.20 -6.74
C PHE A 120 -15.78 7.29 -7.67
N GLU A 121 -15.82 7.05 -8.98
CA GLU A 121 -16.38 8.02 -9.92
C GLU A 121 -17.89 8.22 -9.68
N MET A 122 -18.65 7.13 -9.58
CA MET A 122 -20.10 7.18 -9.32
C MET A 122 -20.39 7.89 -8.00
N ARG A 123 -19.65 7.53 -6.96
CA ARG A 123 -19.72 8.13 -5.63
C ARG A 123 -19.47 9.64 -5.65
N ARG A 124 -18.42 10.09 -6.35
CA ARG A 124 -18.14 11.52 -6.53
C ARG A 124 -19.25 12.25 -7.27
N LEU A 125 -19.78 11.63 -8.32
CA LEU A 125 -20.90 12.19 -9.10
C LEU A 125 -22.19 12.27 -8.28
N SER A 126 -22.42 11.34 -7.35
CA SER A 126 -23.55 11.40 -6.41
C SER A 126 -23.41 12.51 -5.35
N GLY A 127 -22.20 13.07 -5.18
CA GLY A 127 -21.93 14.12 -4.21
C GLY A 127 -21.74 13.60 -2.79
N PHE A 128 -21.47 12.30 -2.61
CA PHE A 128 -21.18 11.66 -1.32
C PHE A 128 -19.73 11.20 -1.23
N ASP A 129 -18.79 12.13 -1.43
CA ASP A 129 -17.34 11.86 -1.42
C ASP A 129 -16.84 11.21 -0.12
N SER A 130 -17.58 11.36 0.99
CA SER A 130 -17.30 10.76 2.30
C SER A 130 -18.35 9.73 2.75
N GLY A 131 -19.40 9.48 1.95
CA GLY A 131 -20.45 8.50 2.26
C GLY A 131 -20.30 7.20 1.45
N PHE A 132 -20.70 6.06 2.02
CA PHE A 132 -20.62 4.74 1.39
C PHE A 132 -21.99 4.12 1.10
N ALA A 133 -22.87 4.09 2.11
CA ALA A 133 -24.17 3.43 2.04
C ALA A 133 -25.14 3.99 0.99
N ILE A 134 -25.19 5.32 0.82
CA ILE A 134 -26.09 5.95 -0.17
C ILE A 134 -25.65 5.62 -1.62
N PRO A 135 -24.36 5.80 -2.00
CA PRO A 135 -23.88 5.36 -3.32
C PRO A 135 -24.25 3.91 -3.66
N VAL A 136 -24.01 2.95 -2.77
CA VAL A 136 -24.36 1.54 -3.04
C VAL A 136 -25.87 1.29 -3.02
N THR A 137 -26.66 2.13 -2.33
CA THR A 137 -28.12 2.07 -2.42
C THR A 137 -28.60 2.38 -3.83
N PHE A 138 -28.01 3.36 -4.52
CA PHE A 138 -28.34 3.62 -5.92
C PHE A 138 -27.98 2.46 -6.84
N LEU A 139 -26.85 1.79 -6.57
CA LEU A 139 -26.45 0.60 -7.31
C LEU A 139 -27.45 -0.55 -7.12
N SER A 140 -27.86 -0.79 -5.87
CA SER A 140 -28.86 -1.81 -5.54
C SER A 140 -30.25 -1.50 -6.13
N PHE A 141 -30.70 -0.24 -6.13
CA PHE A 141 -31.96 0.14 -6.79
C PHE A 141 -31.88 0.01 -8.32
N TYR A 142 -30.70 0.25 -8.90
CA TYR A 142 -30.50 0.08 -10.33
C TYR A 142 -30.51 -1.40 -10.73
N ASP A 143 -29.82 -2.26 -9.98
CA ASP A 143 -29.70 -3.70 -10.25
C ASP A 143 -29.79 -4.53 -8.95
N PRO A 144 -31.02 -4.74 -8.42
CA PRO A 144 -31.27 -5.43 -7.16
C PRO A 144 -31.05 -6.94 -7.25
N ASP A 145 -30.98 -7.49 -8.46
CA ASP A 145 -30.72 -8.90 -8.70
C ASP A 145 -29.28 -9.25 -8.30
N ASN A 146 -28.34 -8.35 -8.61
CA ASN A 146 -26.92 -8.56 -8.36
C ASN A 146 -26.38 -7.82 -7.13
N TYR A 147 -26.88 -6.62 -6.82
CA TYR A 147 -26.25 -5.76 -5.83
C TYR A 147 -27.13 -5.58 -4.57
N PRO A 148 -26.66 -6.01 -3.38
CA PRO A 148 -27.36 -5.75 -2.13
C PRO A 148 -27.21 -4.30 -1.68
N MET A 149 -28.03 -3.83 -0.76
CA MET A 149 -27.74 -2.58 -0.05
C MET A 149 -26.71 -2.81 1.07
N THR A 150 -26.22 -1.72 1.66
CA THR A 150 -25.49 -1.85 2.93
C THR A 150 -25.83 -0.73 3.90
N ASP A 151 -25.69 -1.04 5.19
CA ASP A 151 -25.73 -0.09 6.29
C ASP A 151 -25.03 -0.66 7.53
N ARG A 152 -25.20 0.00 8.68
CA ARG A 152 -24.56 -0.41 9.93
C ARG A 152 -25.01 -1.78 10.42
N HIS A 153 -26.23 -2.22 10.10
CA HIS A 153 -26.78 -3.48 10.56
C HIS A 153 -26.27 -4.61 9.67
N THR A 154 -26.42 -4.48 8.36
CA THR A 154 -25.93 -5.50 7.41
C THR A 154 -24.42 -5.63 7.46
N GLY A 155 -23.67 -4.52 7.59
CA GLY A 155 -22.22 -4.57 7.78
C GLY A 155 -21.79 -5.24 9.10
N ARG A 156 -22.51 -5.01 10.21
CA ARG A 156 -22.20 -5.69 11.48
C ARG A 156 -22.54 -7.17 11.44
N TRP A 157 -23.64 -7.52 10.78
CA TRP A 157 -24.01 -8.91 10.57
C TRP A 157 -22.93 -9.60 9.74
N TRP A 158 -22.48 -8.98 8.65
CA TRP A 158 -21.39 -9.49 7.80
C TRP A 158 -20.14 -9.80 8.62
N ASN A 159 -19.60 -8.81 9.33
CA ASN A 159 -18.39 -9.00 10.14
C ASN A 159 -18.53 -10.13 11.17
N SER A 160 -19.73 -10.31 11.73
CA SER A 160 -19.99 -11.31 12.77
C SER A 160 -20.26 -12.72 12.21
N ASN A 161 -20.75 -12.83 10.98
CA ASN A 161 -21.32 -14.08 10.46
C ASN A 161 -20.59 -14.63 9.23
N LYS A 162 -19.86 -13.81 8.45
CA LYS A 162 -19.24 -14.24 7.17
C LYS A 162 -18.47 -15.57 7.29
N LYS A 163 -17.71 -15.76 8.38
CA LYS A 163 -16.98 -17.02 8.66
C LYS A 163 -17.90 -18.23 8.82
N ARG A 164 -19.02 -18.07 9.53
CA ARG A 164 -20.03 -19.12 9.72
C ARG A 164 -20.72 -19.52 8.42
N PHE A 165 -20.71 -18.63 7.43
CA PHE A 165 -21.30 -18.82 6.12
C PHE A 165 -20.25 -19.09 5.02
N GLY A 166 -18.99 -19.42 5.35
CA GLY A 166 -17.97 -19.82 4.37
C GLY A 166 -17.19 -18.67 3.71
N TYR A 167 -17.33 -17.41 4.17
CA TYR A 167 -16.65 -16.24 3.58
C TYR A 167 -15.57 -15.67 4.50
N SER A 168 -14.74 -16.53 5.11
CA SER A 168 -13.72 -16.09 6.09
C SER A 168 -12.59 -15.24 5.51
N GLY A 169 -12.23 -15.45 4.23
CA GLY A 169 -11.19 -14.66 3.53
C GLY A 169 -11.64 -13.25 3.13
N ARG A 170 -12.95 -12.95 3.22
CA ARG A 170 -13.47 -11.64 2.81
C ARG A 170 -13.30 -10.59 3.93
N PRO A 171 -12.95 -9.33 3.62
CA PRO A 171 -12.63 -8.32 4.62
C PRO A 171 -13.86 -7.85 5.42
N ASP A 172 -13.59 -7.23 6.57
CA ASP A 172 -14.60 -6.62 7.43
C ASP A 172 -14.98 -5.22 6.96
N PHE A 173 -16.23 -4.84 7.17
CA PHE A 173 -16.63 -3.44 7.10
C PHE A 173 -15.96 -2.64 8.23
N VAL A 174 -15.40 -1.50 7.86
CA VAL A 174 -14.81 -0.50 8.75
C VAL A 174 -15.86 0.55 9.11
N PHE A 175 -16.02 0.82 10.41
CA PHE A 175 -16.99 1.78 10.92
C PHE A 175 -16.30 3.02 11.52
N ARG A 176 -16.82 4.21 11.20
CA ARG A 176 -16.48 5.48 11.87
C ARG A 176 -17.76 6.07 12.44
N SER A 177 -17.73 6.46 13.71
CA SER A 177 -18.91 7.02 14.40
C SER A 177 -20.18 6.16 14.24
N GLY A 178 -20.02 4.84 14.18
CA GLY A 178 -21.11 3.87 14.06
C GLY A 178 -21.75 3.74 12.67
N VAL A 179 -21.18 4.37 11.63
CA VAL A 179 -21.59 4.20 10.22
C VAL A 179 -20.50 3.54 9.40
N VAL A 180 -20.86 2.84 8.33
CA VAL A 180 -19.90 2.30 7.35
C VAL A 180 -19.11 3.47 6.77
N SER A 181 -17.81 3.46 7.00
CA SER A 181 -16.95 4.60 6.70
C SER A 181 -16.75 4.76 5.19
N GLY A 182 -16.97 5.97 4.70
CA GLY A 182 -16.42 6.40 3.42
C GLY A 182 -15.36 7.49 3.59
N SER A 183 -15.02 7.86 4.82
CA SER A 183 -14.14 9.00 5.08
C SER A 183 -12.67 8.56 4.99
N GLY A 184 -11.97 9.03 3.97
CA GLY A 184 -10.61 8.58 3.64
C GLY A 184 -10.63 7.52 2.55
N GLU A 185 -9.58 7.51 1.73
CA GLU A 185 -9.45 6.60 0.59
C GLU A 185 -9.29 5.15 1.06
N ASP A 186 -8.46 4.90 2.06
CA ASP A 186 -8.22 3.57 2.63
C ASP A 186 -9.48 2.93 3.23
N ASP A 187 -10.24 3.68 4.04
CA ASP A 187 -11.51 3.23 4.63
C ASP A 187 -12.54 2.93 3.52
N ALA A 188 -12.56 3.72 2.44
CA ALA A 188 -13.46 3.53 1.32
C ALA A 188 -13.10 2.31 0.45
N ILE A 189 -11.81 2.08 0.20
CA ILE A 189 -11.31 0.86 -0.48
C ILE A 189 -11.61 -0.37 0.37
N SER A 190 -11.33 -0.31 1.67
CA SER A 190 -11.60 -1.43 2.60
C SER A 190 -13.08 -1.81 2.61
N ASN A 191 -13.96 -0.80 2.71
CA ASN A 191 -15.41 -1.04 2.67
C ASN A 191 -15.92 -1.44 1.29
N TYR A 192 -15.28 -0.99 0.20
CA TYR A 192 -15.56 -1.47 -1.15
C TYR A 192 -15.29 -2.98 -1.26
N ASN A 193 -14.14 -3.44 -0.76
CA ASN A 193 -13.79 -4.87 -0.78
C ASN A 193 -14.72 -5.70 0.14
N ALA A 194 -15.10 -5.17 1.31
CA ALA A 194 -16.07 -5.84 2.18
C ALA A 194 -17.45 -5.94 1.52
N TYR A 195 -17.87 -4.89 0.81
CA TYR A 195 -19.10 -4.86 0.04
C TYR A 195 -19.07 -5.76 -1.20
N LYS A 196 -17.92 -5.93 -1.86
CA LYS A 196 -17.72 -6.95 -2.91
C LYS A 196 -18.00 -8.35 -2.34
N GLY A 197 -17.41 -8.68 -1.20
CA GLY A 197 -17.67 -9.95 -0.51
C GLY A 197 -19.14 -10.14 -0.12
N LEU A 198 -19.79 -9.10 0.43
CA LEU A 198 -21.24 -9.14 0.73
C LEU A 198 -22.09 -9.33 -0.54
N THR A 199 -21.68 -8.71 -1.65
CA THR A 199 -22.36 -8.83 -2.95
C THR A 199 -22.30 -10.25 -3.48
N GLU A 200 -21.11 -10.87 -3.46
CA GLU A 200 -20.93 -12.28 -3.80
C GLU A 200 -21.80 -13.18 -2.91
N PHE A 201 -21.71 -13.01 -1.58
CA PHE A 201 -22.54 -13.75 -0.63
C PHE A 201 -24.03 -13.66 -0.97
N CYS A 202 -24.56 -12.45 -1.17
CA CYS A 202 -25.98 -12.27 -1.45
C CYS A 202 -26.40 -12.90 -2.79
N ARG A 203 -25.54 -12.88 -3.81
CA ARG A 203 -25.80 -13.52 -5.11
C ARG A 203 -25.83 -15.04 -4.98
N ASP A 204 -24.83 -15.61 -4.33
CA ASP A 204 -24.74 -17.05 -4.11
C ASP A 204 -25.93 -17.53 -3.28
N TYR A 205 -26.22 -16.86 -2.16
CA TYR A 205 -27.35 -17.21 -1.30
C TYR A 205 -28.70 -17.04 -1.99
N SER A 206 -28.88 -16.03 -2.84
CA SER A 206 -30.12 -15.88 -3.59
C SER A 206 -30.32 -17.07 -4.55
N SER A 207 -29.25 -17.54 -5.18
CA SER A 207 -29.28 -18.72 -6.06
C SER A 207 -29.63 -19.98 -5.28
N PHE A 208 -28.97 -20.23 -4.13
CA PHE A 208 -29.28 -21.37 -3.28
C PHE A 208 -30.71 -21.35 -2.74
N LEU A 209 -31.19 -20.18 -2.28
CA LEU A 209 -32.56 -20.04 -1.81
C LEU A 209 -33.56 -20.25 -2.95
N ASN A 210 -33.25 -19.82 -4.16
CA ASN A 210 -34.08 -20.09 -5.34
C ASN A 210 -34.20 -21.57 -5.65
N GLU A 211 -33.09 -22.31 -5.63
CA GLU A 211 -33.12 -23.77 -5.84
C GLU A 211 -33.98 -24.49 -4.81
N LYS A 212 -33.97 -24.03 -3.55
CA LYS A 212 -34.70 -24.69 -2.46
C LYS A 212 -36.15 -24.25 -2.32
N THR A 213 -36.46 -22.98 -2.61
CA THR A 213 -37.77 -22.39 -2.35
C THR A 213 -38.59 -22.09 -3.60
N GLY A 214 -37.95 -22.03 -4.79
CA GLY A 214 -38.59 -21.62 -6.04
C GLY A 214 -39.13 -20.18 -6.03
N SER A 215 -38.72 -19.33 -5.09
CA SER A 215 -39.40 -18.06 -4.76
C SER A 215 -38.83 -16.79 -5.41
N GLY A 216 -37.90 -16.90 -6.36
CA GLY A 216 -37.39 -15.75 -7.13
C GLY A 216 -36.59 -14.72 -6.31
N TRP A 217 -35.81 -15.17 -5.33
CA TRP A 217 -34.87 -14.40 -4.55
C TRP A 217 -33.86 -13.63 -5.40
N ARG A 218 -33.61 -12.39 -4.99
CA ARG A 218 -32.58 -11.50 -5.53
C ARG A 218 -31.52 -11.22 -4.47
N ALA A 219 -30.35 -10.72 -4.85
CA ALA A 219 -29.33 -10.31 -3.88
C ALA A 219 -29.87 -9.29 -2.86
N ALA A 220 -30.69 -8.35 -3.30
CA ALA A 220 -31.35 -7.38 -2.42
C ALA A 220 -32.33 -8.02 -1.42
N ASP A 221 -32.94 -9.17 -1.74
CA ASP A 221 -33.89 -9.82 -0.83
C ASP A 221 -33.17 -10.63 0.27
N VAL A 222 -32.00 -11.19 -0.06
CA VAL A 222 -31.09 -11.80 0.92
C VAL A 222 -30.60 -10.73 1.92
N GLU A 223 -30.23 -9.55 1.42
CA GLU A 223 -29.83 -8.43 2.26
C GLU A 223 -30.94 -7.94 3.20
N LYS A 224 -32.20 -7.84 2.72
CA LYS A 224 -33.35 -7.49 3.56
C LYS A 224 -33.58 -8.50 4.68
N ALA A 225 -33.42 -9.79 4.39
CA ALA A 225 -33.50 -10.86 5.39
C ALA A 225 -32.39 -10.69 6.46
N ILE A 226 -31.15 -10.40 6.03
CA ILE A 226 -30.04 -10.09 6.93
C ILE A 226 -30.35 -8.90 7.82
N PHE A 227 -30.79 -7.79 7.22
CA PHE A 227 -31.11 -6.56 7.93
C PHE A 227 -32.18 -6.81 9.01
N TYR A 228 -33.29 -7.45 8.62
CA TYR A 228 -34.38 -7.78 9.53
C TYR A 228 -33.90 -8.70 10.66
N ALA A 229 -33.14 -9.74 10.33
CA ALA A 229 -32.62 -10.68 11.30
C ALA A 229 -31.67 -10.01 12.30
N GLN A 230 -30.77 -9.15 11.83
CA GLN A 230 -29.82 -8.43 12.67
C GLN A 230 -30.51 -7.47 13.65
N ILE A 231 -31.57 -6.78 13.22
CA ILE A 231 -32.30 -5.85 14.09
C ILE A 231 -33.11 -6.60 15.15
N ASN A 232 -33.65 -7.76 14.82
CA ASN A 232 -34.53 -8.54 15.71
C ASN A 232 -33.81 -9.67 16.46
N GLY A 233 -32.48 -9.79 16.32
CA GLY A 233 -31.71 -10.85 16.96
C GLY A 233 -32.05 -12.25 16.48
N ILE A 234 -32.54 -12.39 15.24
CA ILE A 234 -32.88 -13.68 14.63
C ILE A 234 -31.60 -14.30 14.10
N VAL A 235 -31.38 -15.57 14.45
CA VAL A 235 -30.24 -16.33 13.95
C VAL A 235 -30.61 -16.93 12.59
N LEU A 236 -30.06 -16.37 11.52
CA LEU A 236 -30.07 -17.01 10.21
C LEU A 236 -29.12 -18.20 10.25
N SER A 237 -29.59 -19.34 9.71
CA SER A 237 -28.81 -20.58 9.68
C SER A 237 -28.26 -20.83 8.28
N PRO A 238 -27.03 -21.35 8.18
CA PRO A 238 -26.52 -21.89 6.93
C PRO A 238 -27.44 -22.98 6.38
N LEU A 239 -27.60 -23.02 5.06
CA LEU A 239 -28.22 -24.14 4.37
C LEU A 239 -27.25 -25.35 4.42
N THR A 240 -27.68 -26.47 4.99
CA THR A 240 -26.89 -27.71 5.24
C THR A 240 -26.42 -28.46 3.98
N ASP A 241 -27.06 -28.25 2.83
CA ASP A 241 -26.59 -28.79 1.54
C ASP A 241 -26.01 -27.69 0.63
N VAL A 242 -25.81 -26.48 1.18
CA VAL A 242 -24.85 -25.57 0.56
C VAL A 242 -23.50 -26.18 0.90
N VAL A 243 -23.05 -27.03 -0.04
CA VAL A 243 -21.64 -27.06 -0.37
C VAL A 243 -21.41 -25.62 -0.76
N PHE A 244 -20.95 -24.84 0.22
CA PHE A 244 -20.19 -23.66 -0.09
C PHE A 244 -19.16 -24.15 -1.10
N PRO A 245 -18.64 -23.33 -2.00
CA PRO A 245 -17.20 -23.43 -2.13
C PRO A 245 -16.65 -23.23 -0.69
N ASP A 246 -16.68 -24.29 0.11
CA ASP A 246 -15.45 -24.86 0.55
C ASP A 246 -14.58 -25.00 -0.72
N GLU A 247 -14.06 -23.86 -1.17
CA GLU A 247 -12.67 -23.76 -0.98
C GLU A 247 -12.47 -23.49 0.57
N GLU A 248 -12.74 -24.41 1.53
CA GLU A 248 -11.88 -25.56 1.79
C GLU A 248 -11.27 -25.97 0.48
N TYR A 249 -10.33 -25.10 0.13
CA TYR A 249 -9.21 -25.50 -0.60
C TYR A 249 -8.67 -26.62 0.31
N ASP A 250 -9.14 -27.84 0.08
CA ASP A 250 -8.25 -28.81 -0.50
C ASP A 250 -7.64 -28.10 -1.73
N LEU A 251 -6.78 -27.08 -1.48
CA LEU A 251 -5.67 -26.73 -2.31
C LEU A 251 -4.91 -28.02 -2.17
N ASN A 252 -5.27 -28.96 -3.01
CA ASN A 252 -4.37 -29.99 -3.33
C ASN A 252 -3.25 -29.22 -4.02
N TYR A 253 -2.28 -28.75 -3.24
CA TYR A 253 -1.18 -27.90 -3.71
C TYR A 253 -0.45 -28.57 -4.87
N SER A 254 -0.64 -29.88 -5.02
CA SER A 254 -0.18 -30.66 -6.17
C SER A 254 -0.85 -30.27 -7.50
N ASP A 255 -1.92 -29.49 -7.50
CA ASP A 255 -2.58 -28.96 -8.69
C ASP A 255 -1.77 -27.82 -9.32
N TYR A 256 -0.95 -27.12 -8.51
CA TYR A 256 -0.02 -26.15 -9.05
C TYR A 256 1.13 -26.83 -9.78
N LYS A 257 1.01 -26.91 -11.10
CA LYS A 257 1.99 -27.51 -12.01
C LYS A 257 2.33 -26.52 -13.10
N PRO A 258 3.16 -25.50 -12.81
CA PRO A 258 3.51 -24.52 -13.82
C PRO A 258 4.40 -25.18 -14.89
N GLU A 259 3.96 -25.08 -16.15
CA GLU A 259 4.63 -25.62 -17.34
C GLU A 259 4.77 -24.56 -18.45
N GLY A 260 4.24 -23.35 -18.22
CA GLY A 260 4.22 -22.25 -19.17
C GLY A 260 5.55 -21.52 -19.30
N PRO A 261 5.70 -20.65 -20.31
CA PRO A 261 6.95 -19.95 -20.59
C PRO A 261 7.15 -18.68 -19.74
N VAL A 262 6.21 -18.34 -18.85
CA VAL A 262 6.22 -17.08 -18.10
C VAL A 262 6.55 -17.34 -16.63
N LEU A 263 7.54 -16.59 -16.12
CA LEU A 263 7.93 -16.59 -14.71
C LEU A 263 7.69 -15.22 -14.09
N ILE A 264 7.09 -15.23 -12.91
CA ILE A 264 6.95 -14.10 -12.01
C ILE A 264 7.95 -14.29 -10.88
N LEU A 265 8.82 -13.32 -10.65
CA LEU A 265 9.77 -13.33 -9.54
C LEU A 265 9.44 -12.20 -8.57
N THR A 266 9.24 -12.55 -7.31
CA THR A 266 8.94 -11.61 -6.21
C THR A 266 9.78 -11.93 -4.98
N VAL A 267 9.56 -11.20 -3.88
CA VAL A 267 10.32 -11.31 -2.62
C VAL A 267 9.48 -11.88 -1.49
N ASP A 268 10.14 -12.42 -0.46
CA ASP A 268 9.48 -12.84 0.78
C ASP A 268 8.89 -11.64 1.54
N SER A 269 8.07 -11.90 2.57
CA SER A 269 7.51 -10.84 3.39
C SER A 269 8.21 -10.71 4.73
N PHE A 270 8.45 -9.47 5.17
CA PHE A 270 8.80 -9.18 6.55
C PHE A 270 7.70 -9.66 7.51
N HIS A 271 6.45 -9.37 7.18
CA HIS A 271 5.28 -9.79 7.94
C HIS A 271 4.90 -11.23 7.56
N LYS A 272 4.78 -12.10 8.58
CA LYS A 272 4.47 -13.51 8.40
C LYS A 272 3.32 -13.92 9.29
N SER A 273 2.36 -14.66 8.73
CA SER A 273 1.23 -15.21 9.48
C SER A 273 1.71 -16.24 10.49
N SER A 274 1.23 -16.14 11.73
CA SER A 274 1.29 -17.23 12.72
C SER A 274 0.10 -18.18 12.62
N ASP A 275 -0.91 -17.79 11.85
CA ASP A 275 -2.24 -18.40 11.80
C ASP A 275 -2.32 -19.40 10.64
N GLY A 276 -3.11 -20.47 10.82
CA GLY A 276 -3.24 -21.59 9.88
C GLY A 276 -3.05 -22.95 10.56
N GLU A 277 -3.53 -24.03 9.94
CA GLU A 277 -3.26 -25.39 10.43
C GLU A 277 -1.79 -25.73 10.13
N LYS A 278 -1.00 -25.88 11.19
CA LYS A 278 0.43 -26.17 11.08
C LYS A 278 0.62 -27.67 10.87
N SER A 279 1.38 -28.03 9.86
CA SER A 279 1.74 -29.41 9.55
C SER A 279 3.24 -29.65 9.74
N GLY A 280 3.65 -30.92 9.58
CA GLY A 280 5.05 -31.28 9.42
C GLY A 280 5.59 -30.91 8.03
N TYR A 281 6.91 -30.99 7.87
CA TYR A 281 7.54 -30.70 6.59
C TYR A 281 7.10 -31.68 5.49
N SER A 282 6.72 -31.14 4.33
CA SER A 282 6.26 -31.91 3.16
C SER A 282 7.26 -31.71 2.02
N PRO A 283 8.25 -32.62 1.84
CA PRO A 283 9.35 -32.45 0.89
C PRO A 283 8.90 -32.42 -0.58
N GLU A 284 7.77 -33.03 -0.92
CA GLU A 284 7.22 -33.12 -2.27
C GLU A 284 6.86 -31.74 -2.88
N PHE A 285 6.66 -30.72 -2.04
CA PHE A 285 6.40 -29.35 -2.48
C PHE A 285 7.65 -28.46 -2.45
N SER A 286 8.80 -29.02 -2.06
CA SER A 286 10.06 -28.31 -1.99
C SER A 286 10.51 -27.87 -3.38
N PHE A 287 10.91 -26.61 -3.51
CA PHE A 287 11.58 -26.10 -4.71
C PHE A 287 12.84 -26.91 -5.03
N ALA A 288 13.54 -27.39 -4.00
CA ALA A 288 14.72 -28.22 -4.16
C ALA A 288 14.40 -29.61 -4.73
N ASP A 289 13.21 -30.17 -4.51
CA ASP A 289 12.89 -31.54 -4.97
C ASP A 289 12.36 -31.56 -6.41
N SER A 290 11.59 -30.53 -6.80
CA SER A 290 10.87 -30.52 -8.07
C SER A 290 11.27 -29.38 -9.02
N GLY A 291 12.06 -28.40 -8.57
CA GLY A 291 12.34 -27.19 -9.34
C GLY A 291 13.59 -27.24 -10.21
N VAL A 292 14.63 -27.95 -9.77
CA VAL A 292 16.01 -27.76 -10.25
C VAL A 292 16.81 -29.06 -10.31
N GLY A 293 17.97 -29.03 -10.96
CA GLY A 293 18.87 -30.19 -11.07
C GLY A 293 19.64 -30.49 -9.76
N PRO A 294 20.25 -31.70 -9.65
CA PRO A 294 20.85 -32.21 -8.40
C PRO A 294 21.90 -31.30 -7.75
N GLU A 295 22.67 -30.58 -8.55
CA GLU A 295 23.68 -29.65 -8.02
C GLU A 295 23.04 -28.42 -7.37
N SER A 296 21.97 -27.89 -7.97
CA SER A 296 21.19 -26.80 -7.37
C SER A 296 20.49 -27.25 -6.09
N VAL A 297 19.97 -28.48 -6.04
CA VAL A 297 19.44 -29.09 -4.79
C VAL A 297 20.48 -29.04 -3.69
N ARG A 298 21.70 -29.52 -3.97
CA ARG A 298 22.81 -29.51 -3.03
C ARG A 298 23.13 -28.09 -2.55
N LEU A 299 23.23 -27.13 -3.47
CA LEU A 299 23.49 -25.73 -3.14
C LEU A 299 22.40 -25.12 -2.25
N ILE A 300 21.12 -25.36 -2.56
CA ILE A 300 19.99 -24.87 -1.76
C ILE A 300 20.11 -25.39 -0.33
N MET A 301 20.25 -26.71 -0.17
CA MET A 301 20.24 -27.35 1.15
C MET A 301 21.46 -26.96 2.00
N GLU A 302 22.66 -26.91 1.41
CA GLU A 302 23.87 -26.44 2.10
C GLU A 302 23.75 -24.99 2.56
N ASN A 303 23.24 -24.10 1.70
CA ASN A 303 23.09 -22.69 2.05
C ASN A 303 22.00 -22.48 3.10
N ARG A 304 20.87 -23.19 3.03
CA ARG A 304 19.83 -23.17 4.08
C ARG A 304 20.41 -23.59 5.43
N ALA A 305 21.19 -24.66 5.50
CA ALA A 305 21.86 -25.09 6.72
C ALA A 305 22.83 -24.02 7.29
N GLU A 306 23.62 -23.38 6.41
CA GLU A 306 24.52 -22.29 6.81
C GLU A 306 23.78 -21.05 7.32
N ILE A 307 22.66 -20.68 6.68
CA ILE A 307 21.80 -19.57 7.11
C ILE A 307 21.20 -19.85 8.49
N TYR A 308 20.67 -21.06 8.72
CA TYR A 308 20.18 -21.45 10.04
C TYR A 308 21.25 -21.28 11.12
N GLY A 309 22.48 -21.75 10.86
CA GLY A 309 23.62 -21.58 11.78
C GLY A 309 23.96 -20.11 12.05
N LYS A 310 23.87 -19.25 11.03
CA LYS A 310 24.08 -17.80 11.15
C LYS A 310 22.97 -17.11 11.95
N ILE A 311 21.71 -17.50 11.76
CA ILE A 311 20.57 -17.01 12.56
C ILE A 311 20.79 -17.39 14.03
N ARG A 312 21.13 -18.65 14.33
CA ARG A 312 21.36 -19.12 15.71
C ARG A 312 22.55 -18.47 16.40
N SER A 313 23.53 -17.99 15.63
CA SER A 313 24.68 -17.25 16.15
C SER A 313 24.50 -15.72 16.14
N ASN A 314 23.28 -15.22 15.88
CA ASN A 314 22.95 -13.79 15.80
C ASN A 314 23.83 -13.01 14.81
N LYS A 315 24.26 -13.66 13.72
CA LYS A 315 25.07 -13.02 12.66
C LYS A 315 24.24 -12.37 11.56
N ILE A 316 22.93 -12.60 11.56
CA ILE A 316 21.97 -11.98 10.66
C ILE A 316 21.03 -11.15 11.55
N VAL A 317 21.06 -9.83 11.39
CA VAL A 317 20.25 -8.87 12.16
C VAL A 317 19.77 -7.76 11.24
N TRP A 318 18.50 -7.36 11.35
CA TRP A 318 17.90 -6.24 10.62
C TRP A 318 16.95 -5.43 11.53
N ASP A 319 17.18 -4.11 11.61
CA ASP A 319 16.38 -2.98 12.14
C ASP A 319 15.54 -3.11 13.43
N ASN A 320 15.35 -4.29 14.03
CA ASN A 320 14.47 -4.50 15.18
C ASN A 320 14.76 -5.81 15.96
N PHE A 321 15.97 -5.89 16.55
CA PHE A 321 16.53 -7.06 17.24
C PHE A 321 15.57 -7.85 18.14
N GLU A 322 14.67 -7.19 18.88
CA GLU A 322 13.73 -7.87 19.77
C GLU A 322 12.70 -8.73 19.03
N ASN A 323 12.09 -8.20 17.95
CA ASN A 323 11.09 -8.95 17.17
C ASN A 323 11.73 -10.09 16.37
N GLU A 324 12.95 -9.89 15.87
CA GLU A 324 13.68 -10.93 15.13
C GLU A 324 14.02 -12.12 16.02
N ILE A 325 14.47 -11.86 17.25
CA ILE A 325 14.77 -12.90 18.23
C ILE A 325 13.51 -13.68 18.59
N ILE A 326 12.36 -13.02 18.72
CA ILE A 326 11.10 -13.70 19.05
C ILE A 326 10.72 -14.67 17.93
N ASN A 327 10.73 -14.23 16.67
CA ASN A 327 10.36 -15.10 15.54
C ASN A 327 11.37 -16.23 15.32
N ASN A 328 12.68 -15.98 15.51
CA ASN A 328 13.72 -16.99 15.34
C ASN A 328 13.90 -17.92 16.55
N ARG A 329 13.21 -17.67 17.66
CA ARG A 329 13.29 -18.50 18.87
C ARG A 329 12.83 -19.93 18.59
N ASP A 330 11.71 -20.05 17.91
CA ASP A 330 11.02 -21.32 17.67
C ASP A 330 11.39 -21.98 16.34
N LEU A 331 12.16 -21.31 15.49
CA LEU A 331 12.76 -21.90 14.28
C LEU A 331 13.49 -23.20 14.65
N ARG A 332 13.23 -24.31 13.98
CA ARG A 332 13.86 -25.62 14.27
C ARG A 332 14.85 -26.00 13.18
N TYR A 333 15.86 -26.79 13.55
CA TYR A 333 16.79 -27.38 12.57
C TYR A 333 16.13 -28.60 11.92
N GLY A 334 15.07 -28.35 11.17
CA GLY A 334 14.26 -29.36 10.52
C GLY A 334 14.81 -29.79 9.16
N PRO A 335 14.10 -30.71 8.47
CA PRO A 335 14.52 -31.23 7.17
C PRO A 335 14.76 -30.16 6.11
N ASP A 336 14.00 -29.06 6.16
CA ASP A 336 14.13 -27.85 5.34
C ASP A 336 15.49 -27.15 5.45
N PHE A 337 16.19 -27.35 6.57
CA PHE A 337 17.55 -26.88 6.81
C PHE A 337 18.60 -28.00 6.83
N SER A 338 18.28 -29.17 6.25
CA SER A 338 19.09 -30.42 6.33
C SER A 338 19.28 -30.98 7.73
N GLY A 339 18.44 -30.56 8.68
CA GLY A 339 18.40 -31.12 10.02
C GLY A 339 17.39 -32.25 10.18
N GLY A 340 17.28 -32.79 11.39
CA GLY A 340 16.39 -33.91 11.72
C GLY A 340 15.31 -33.58 12.75
N ASP A 341 15.08 -32.29 13.02
CA ASP A 341 14.08 -31.87 14.00
C ASP A 341 12.68 -31.81 13.37
N GLU A 342 11.85 -32.82 13.67
CA GLU A 342 10.47 -32.93 13.17
C GLU A 342 9.47 -32.05 13.92
N SER A 343 9.91 -31.31 14.97
CA SER A 343 9.02 -30.44 15.75
C SER A 343 8.81 -29.05 15.14
N GLY A 344 9.36 -28.80 13.94
CA GLY A 344 9.14 -27.56 13.19
C GLY A 344 7.67 -27.40 12.81
N GLU A 345 7.19 -26.16 12.85
CA GLU A 345 5.84 -25.81 12.43
C GLU A 345 5.87 -25.12 11.07
N TYR A 346 5.15 -25.68 10.10
CA TYR A 346 5.24 -25.25 8.70
C TYR A 346 3.91 -24.72 8.16
N LEU A 347 4.00 -23.83 7.16
CA LEU A 347 2.90 -23.44 6.27
C LEU A 347 3.48 -23.24 4.87
N PRO A 348 2.70 -23.43 3.80
CA PRO A 348 3.13 -23.06 2.46
C PRO A 348 3.49 -21.57 2.39
N ALA A 349 4.55 -21.23 1.66
CA ALA A 349 5.11 -19.88 1.58
C ALA A 349 4.07 -18.79 1.26
N ILE A 350 3.16 -19.07 0.33
CA ILE A 350 2.09 -18.14 -0.10
C ILE A 350 1.07 -17.79 1.00
N PHE A 351 0.92 -18.66 2.01
CA PHE A 351 0.08 -18.40 3.20
C PHE A 351 0.89 -17.91 4.39
N ARG A 352 2.18 -18.25 4.45
CA ARG A 352 3.08 -17.71 5.46
C ARG A 352 3.28 -16.22 5.25
N TYR A 353 3.51 -15.78 4.01
CA TYR A 353 3.80 -14.39 3.72
C TYR A 353 2.52 -13.55 3.64
N ASN A 354 2.52 -12.47 4.42
CA ASN A 354 1.43 -11.50 4.51
C ASN A 354 2.07 -10.12 4.35
N GLY A 355 1.73 -9.33 3.33
CA GLY A 355 2.44 -8.07 3.03
C GLY A 355 2.12 -7.59 1.62
N ASP A 356 2.62 -6.41 1.25
CA ASP A 356 2.13 -5.64 0.10
C ASP A 356 1.91 -6.45 -1.19
N PHE A 357 2.89 -7.23 -1.66
CA PHE A 357 2.71 -8.09 -2.84
C PHE A 357 1.57 -9.10 -2.69
N TYR A 358 1.52 -9.78 -1.54
CA TYR A 358 0.55 -10.82 -1.24
C TYR A 358 -0.85 -10.25 -0.98
N ASP A 359 -0.92 -9.02 -0.46
CA ASP A 359 -2.17 -8.27 -0.31
C ASP A 359 -2.72 -7.81 -1.67
N GLY A 360 -1.84 -7.41 -2.58
CA GLY A 360 -2.22 -7.07 -3.95
C GLY A 360 -2.61 -8.30 -4.78
N LEU A 361 -1.98 -9.44 -4.51
CA LEU A 361 -2.36 -10.72 -5.13
C LEU A 361 -3.75 -11.19 -4.67
N ASP A 362 -4.06 -10.98 -3.38
CA ASP A 362 -5.30 -11.37 -2.71
C ASP A 362 -5.69 -12.87 -2.81
N ASP A 363 -6.81 -13.26 -2.21
CA ASP A 363 -7.28 -14.66 -2.22
C ASP A 363 -7.72 -15.12 -3.62
N GLU A 364 -8.23 -14.20 -4.45
CA GLU A 364 -8.61 -14.50 -5.84
C GLU A 364 -7.36 -14.79 -6.68
N GLY A 365 -6.30 -13.99 -6.54
CA GLY A 365 -5.04 -14.24 -7.24
C GLY A 365 -4.33 -15.49 -6.74
N ARG A 366 -4.39 -15.83 -5.45
CA ARG A 366 -3.91 -17.12 -4.92
C ARG A 366 -4.65 -18.31 -5.55
N GLY A 367 -5.95 -18.18 -5.75
CA GLY A 367 -6.74 -19.21 -6.41
C GLY A 367 -6.42 -19.38 -7.88
N ARG A 368 -6.29 -18.26 -8.60
CA ARG A 368 -5.84 -18.27 -10.00
C ARG A 368 -4.44 -18.86 -10.14
N LEU A 369 -3.53 -18.58 -9.19
CA LEU A 369 -2.18 -19.14 -9.18
C LEU A 369 -2.22 -20.68 -9.11
N LEU A 370 -3.06 -21.28 -8.26
CA LEU A 370 -3.12 -22.75 -8.11
C LEU A 370 -3.38 -23.43 -9.46
N HIS A 371 -4.20 -22.83 -10.30
CA HIS A 371 -4.57 -23.36 -11.62
C HIS A 371 -3.83 -22.70 -12.78
N SER A 372 -2.77 -21.94 -12.50
CA SER A 372 -1.99 -21.24 -13.52
C SER A 372 -0.86 -22.12 -14.03
N ASP A 373 -0.68 -22.13 -15.36
CA ASP A 373 0.52 -22.68 -15.99
C ASP A 373 1.75 -21.78 -15.76
N LYS A 374 1.58 -20.58 -15.20
CA LYS A 374 2.66 -19.61 -14.99
C LYS A 374 3.44 -19.89 -13.72
N HIS A 375 4.75 -19.71 -13.81
CA HIS A 375 5.65 -19.89 -12.69
C HIS A 375 5.60 -18.66 -11.77
N LEU A 376 5.53 -18.88 -10.45
CA LEU A 376 5.80 -17.88 -9.43
C LEU A 376 6.95 -18.39 -8.57
N LEU A 377 7.99 -17.59 -8.40
CA LEU A 377 9.08 -17.87 -7.47
C LEU A 377 9.26 -16.70 -6.50
N ILE A 378 9.67 -17.04 -5.27
CA ILE A 378 9.85 -16.09 -4.18
C ILE A 378 11.33 -16.13 -3.75
N ILE A 379 11.99 -14.98 -3.77
CA ILE A 379 13.34 -14.83 -3.20
C ILE A 379 13.21 -14.63 -1.69
N SER A 380 13.86 -15.50 -0.92
CA SER A 380 13.91 -15.49 0.54
C SER A 380 15.36 -15.46 1.02
N ALA A 381 15.68 -14.57 1.95
CA ALA A 381 17.01 -14.56 2.57
C ALA A 381 17.28 -15.82 3.42
N CYS A 382 16.22 -16.45 3.93
CA CYS A 382 16.32 -17.68 4.72
C CYS A 382 16.44 -18.93 3.84
N TYR A 383 15.64 -19.01 2.78
CA TYR A 383 15.46 -20.23 2.00
C TYR A 383 16.05 -20.19 0.58
N GLY A 384 16.51 -19.03 0.09
CA GLY A 384 16.98 -18.86 -1.28
C GLY A 384 15.82 -18.64 -2.24
N LEU A 385 15.59 -19.56 -3.17
CA LEU A 385 14.37 -19.58 -3.99
C LEU A 385 13.34 -20.54 -3.39
N LEU A 386 12.08 -20.13 -3.44
CA LEU A 386 10.93 -20.88 -2.96
C LEU A 386 9.88 -20.99 -4.07
N SER A 387 9.22 -22.14 -4.11
CA SER A 387 7.91 -22.25 -4.74
C SER A 387 6.84 -21.65 -3.80
N PRO A 388 5.70 -21.17 -4.32
CA PRO A 388 4.64 -20.59 -3.48
C PRO A 388 4.07 -21.60 -2.48
N PHE A 389 4.12 -22.89 -2.79
CA PHE A 389 3.56 -23.94 -1.95
C PHE A 389 4.60 -24.73 -1.14
N GLU A 390 5.88 -24.33 -1.21
CA GLU A 390 6.90 -24.91 -0.36
C GLU A 390 6.63 -24.59 1.12
N TYR A 391 6.66 -25.61 1.96
CA TYR A 391 6.40 -25.51 3.39
C TYR A 391 7.58 -24.84 4.09
N VAL A 392 7.34 -23.68 4.68
CA VAL A 392 8.35 -22.88 5.40
C VAL A 392 7.94 -22.66 6.86
N GLN A 393 8.95 -22.67 7.73
CA GLN A 393 8.78 -22.28 9.13
C GLN A 393 8.54 -20.78 9.27
N ASN A 394 8.10 -20.33 10.44
CA ASN A 394 8.10 -18.90 10.77
C ASN A 394 9.53 -18.44 11.13
N TYR A 395 10.00 -17.34 10.52
CA TYR A 395 11.38 -16.85 10.68
C TYR A 395 11.47 -15.33 10.47
N SER A 396 12.56 -14.75 11.00
CA SER A 396 13.03 -13.40 10.65
C SER A 396 14.42 -13.46 10.05
N CYS A 397 14.51 -13.22 8.74
CA CYS A 397 15.76 -13.17 7.99
C CYS A 397 15.46 -12.41 6.69
N GLN A 398 16.20 -11.34 6.43
CA GLN A 398 16.00 -10.43 5.30
C GLN A 398 17.36 -10.13 4.66
N PHE A 399 17.41 -9.71 3.40
CA PHE A 399 18.65 -9.22 2.76
C PHE A 399 19.03 -7.79 3.17
N GLY A 400 18.80 -7.42 4.44
CA GLY A 400 19.05 -6.07 4.93
C GLY A 400 20.50 -5.62 4.75
N ASN A 401 20.73 -4.49 4.06
CA ASN A 401 22.04 -3.84 3.91
C ASN A 401 23.19 -4.78 3.50
N ASP A 402 22.94 -5.75 2.63
CA ASP A 402 23.95 -6.72 2.19
C ASP A 402 24.56 -7.48 3.39
N ASN A 403 23.71 -8.01 4.28
CA ASN A 403 24.15 -8.75 5.47
C ASN A 403 24.73 -10.15 5.16
N ALA A 404 25.03 -10.91 6.21
CA ALA A 404 25.60 -12.25 6.10
C ALA A 404 24.74 -13.27 5.33
N ALA A 405 23.43 -13.04 5.20
CA ALA A 405 22.55 -13.87 4.37
C ALA A 405 22.71 -13.52 2.88
N TYR A 406 22.74 -12.22 2.55
CA TYR A 406 22.98 -11.76 1.19
C TYR A 406 24.29 -12.29 0.63
N TRP A 407 25.39 -12.15 1.39
CA TRP A 407 26.70 -12.67 0.96
C TRP A 407 26.74 -14.19 0.86
N GLN A 408 25.90 -14.90 1.60
CA GLN A 408 25.82 -16.36 1.49
C GLN A 408 25.25 -16.77 0.14
N TRP A 409 24.10 -16.20 -0.22
CA TRP A 409 23.38 -16.55 -1.45
C TRP A 409 24.05 -16.01 -2.72
N THR A 410 24.79 -14.89 -2.62
CA THR A 410 25.51 -14.30 -3.77
C THR A 410 26.92 -14.87 -3.97
N LYS A 411 27.49 -15.55 -2.96
CA LYS A 411 28.80 -16.18 -3.06
C LYS A 411 28.84 -17.09 -4.29
N ASN A 412 29.83 -16.89 -5.14
CA ASN A 412 30.02 -17.67 -6.37
C ASN A 412 28.79 -17.71 -7.30
N LYS A 413 27.95 -16.66 -7.27
CA LYS A 413 26.69 -16.55 -8.02
C LYS A 413 25.69 -17.68 -7.71
N THR A 414 25.68 -18.15 -6.46
CA THR A 414 24.88 -19.34 -6.07
C THR A 414 23.40 -19.17 -6.42
N LEU A 415 22.77 -18.08 -5.98
CA LEU A 415 21.35 -17.86 -6.24
C LEU A 415 21.05 -17.69 -7.74
N SER A 416 21.90 -16.97 -8.48
CA SER A 416 21.79 -16.82 -9.95
C SER A 416 21.90 -18.15 -10.68
N LYS A 417 22.79 -19.06 -10.25
CA LYS A 417 22.93 -20.40 -10.83
C LYS A 417 21.69 -21.25 -10.61
N ILE A 418 21.12 -21.21 -9.40
CA ILE A 418 19.89 -21.94 -9.06
C ILE A 418 18.72 -21.41 -9.91
N LEU A 419 18.60 -20.09 -10.05
CA LEU A 419 17.58 -19.46 -10.90
C LEU A 419 17.74 -19.86 -12.37
N ALA A 420 18.96 -19.77 -12.91
CA ALA A 420 19.25 -20.14 -14.30
C ALA A 420 18.93 -21.62 -14.57
N ASP A 421 19.32 -22.52 -13.66
CA ASP A 421 19.00 -23.94 -13.74
C ASP A 421 17.48 -24.18 -13.78
N TYR A 422 16.71 -23.52 -12.90
CA TYR A 422 15.25 -23.59 -12.93
C TYR A 422 14.67 -23.15 -14.27
N ILE A 423 15.09 -21.98 -14.77
CA ILE A 423 14.61 -21.41 -16.04
C ILE A 423 14.90 -22.36 -17.20
N THR A 424 16.11 -22.92 -17.26
CA THR A 424 16.51 -23.87 -18.30
C THR A 424 15.72 -25.18 -18.21
N VAL A 425 15.56 -25.75 -17.01
CA VAL A 425 14.82 -27.00 -16.80
C VAL A 425 13.34 -26.84 -17.15
N ARG A 426 12.74 -25.68 -16.81
CA ARG A 426 11.32 -25.41 -17.02
C ARG A 426 11.00 -24.78 -18.38
N GLY A 427 12.00 -24.39 -19.16
CA GLY A 427 11.79 -23.78 -20.48
C GLY A 427 11.13 -22.41 -20.42
N VAL A 428 11.36 -21.66 -19.34
CA VAL A 428 10.87 -20.28 -19.16
C VAL A 428 11.52 -19.37 -20.21
N LYS A 429 10.71 -18.49 -20.81
CA LYS A 429 11.13 -17.56 -21.87
C LYS A 429 11.01 -16.09 -21.48
N LEU A 430 10.08 -15.75 -20.58
CA LEU A 430 9.82 -14.37 -20.16
C LEU A 430 9.75 -14.30 -18.63
N ILE A 431 10.47 -13.35 -18.04
CA ILE A 431 10.54 -13.14 -16.60
C ILE A 431 10.06 -11.74 -16.26
N PHE A 432 9.06 -11.64 -15.39
CA PHE A 432 8.69 -10.40 -14.71
C PHE A 432 9.46 -10.31 -13.41
N ASP A 433 10.39 -9.37 -13.33
CA ASP A 433 11.17 -9.10 -12.12
C ASP A 433 10.51 -7.98 -11.31
N PHE A 434 9.95 -8.35 -10.16
CA PHE A 434 9.34 -7.46 -9.18
C PHE A 434 10.23 -7.26 -7.93
N THR A 435 11.53 -7.52 -8.03
CA THR A 435 12.44 -7.56 -6.88
C THR A 435 13.16 -6.24 -6.60
N ASP A 436 13.01 -5.23 -7.47
CA ASP A 436 13.50 -3.86 -7.29
C ASP A 436 12.63 -3.10 -6.26
N CYS A 437 12.76 -3.48 -4.99
CA CYS A 437 12.05 -2.97 -3.81
C CYS A 437 12.95 -2.10 -2.92
N ASP A 438 12.45 -1.61 -1.76
CA ASP A 438 13.10 -0.53 -0.97
C ASP A 438 14.50 -0.98 -0.50
N ILE A 439 14.65 -2.29 -0.30
CA ILE A 439 15.92 -2.96 -0.09
C ILE A 439 16.37 -3.58 -1.42
N GLY A 440 17.10 -2.81 -2.23
CA GLY A 440 17.63 -3.29 -3.51
C GLY A 440 18.58 -4.50 -3.42
N SER A 441 18.91 -5.00 -2.23
CA SER A 441 19.68 -6.24 -2.03
C SER A 441 18.94 -7.48 -2.54
N TYR A 442 17.60 -7.49 -2.61
CA TYR A 442 16.86 -8.58 -3.26
C TYR A 442 17.15 -8.62 -4.76
N HIS A 443 16.94 -7.50 -5.44
CA HIS A 443 17.29 -7.35 -6.86
C HIS A 443 18.77 -7.66 -7.14
N ARG A 444 19.70 -7.15 -6.31
CA ARG A 444 21.16 -7.41 -6.47
C ARG A 444 21.60 -8.82 -6.09
N SER A 445 20.73 -9.61 -5.45
CA SER A 445 21.07 -11.00 -5.10
C SER A 445 21.18 -11.90 -6.31
N ILE A 446 20.62 -11.45 -7.45
CA ILE A 446 20.71 -12.10 -8.74
C ILE A 446 21.67 -11.33 -9.64
N ASP A 447 22.56 -12.08 -10.29
CA ASP A 447 23.37 -11.59 -11.39
C ASP A 447 22.56 -11.76 -12.68
N TRP A 448 21.81 -10.72 -13.05
CA TRP A 448 20.85 -10.77 -14.16
C TRP A 448 21.50 -10.95 -15.52
N GLU A 449 22.68 -10.35 -15.75
CA GLU A 449 23.44 -10.55 -16.99
C GLU A 449 23.86 -12.03 -17.13
N TYR A 450 24.29 -12.66 -16.03
CA TYR A 450 24.56 -14.09 -16.01
C TYR A 450 23.31 -14.92 -16.32
N VAL A 451 22.18 -14.63 -15.68
CA VAL A 451 20.92 -15.37 -15.91
C VAL A 451 20.45 -15.24 -17.37
N GLU A 452 20.43 -14.02 -17.91
CA GLU A 452 20.05 -13.76 -19.31
C GLU A 452 20.96 -14.53 -20.28
N LYS A 453 22.27 -14.49 -20.06
CA LYS A 453 23.24 -15.15 -20.93
C LYS A 453 23.15 -16.68 -20.90
N GLU A 454 22.96 -17.26 -19.73
CA GLU A 454 22.91 -18.73 -19.58
C GLU A 454 21.59 -19.31 -20.06
N THR A 455 20.50 -18.57 -19.93
CA THR A 455 19.14 -19.09 -20.22
C THR A 455 18.56 -18.62 -21.54
N GLY A 456 18.95 -17.44 -22.02
CA GLY A 456 18.34 -16.76 -23.15
C GLY A 456 16.91 -16.24 -22.89
N ALA A 457 16.44 -16.26 -21.64
CA ALA A 457 15.13 -15.75 -21.29
C ALA A 457 15.12 -14.20 -21.32
N GLU A 458 14.02 -13.63 -21.80
CA GLU A 458 13.77 -12.19 -21.74
C GLU A 458 13.40 -11.79 -20.31
N ILE A 459 14.07 -10.75 -19.79
CA ILE A 459 13.84 -10.24 -18.44
C ILE A 459 13.23 -8.85 -18.54
N LEU A 460 12.09 -8.66 -17.88
CA LEU A 460 11.40 -7.38 -17.72
C LEU A 460 11.52 -6.93 -16.27
N HIS A 461 12.47 -6.02 -16.03
CA HIS A 461 12.60 -5.31 -14.76
C HIS A 461 11.46 -4.32 -14.62
N CYS A 462 10.59 -4.55 -13.64
CA CYS A 462 9.33 -3.83 -13.50
C CYS A 462 9.45 -2.72 -12.45
N TYR A 463 8.89 -1.55 -12.75
CA TYR A 463 8.79 -0.46 -11.79
C TYR A 463 7.45 0.25 -11.92
N HIS A 464 6.93 0.73 -10.80
CA HIS A 464 5.70 1.51 -10.80
C HIS A 464 6.01 3.00 -11.04
N GLU A 465 5.11 3.71 -11.72
CA GLU A 465 5.36 5.10 -12.17
C GLU A 465 5.58 6.10 -11.02
N TRP A 466 4.93 5.89 -9.86
CA TRP A 466 5.04 6.80 -8.70
C TRP A 466 5.23 6.09 -7.34
N ALA A 467 5.18 4.76 -7.30
CA ALA A 467 5.41 4.02 -6.07
C ALA A 467 6.86 3.52 -6.07
N GLU A 468 7.58 3.82 -5.00
CA GLU A 468 8.97 3.41 -4.82
C GLU A 468 9.08 2.40 -3.69
N GLY A 469 10.09 1.53 -3.81
CA GLY A 469 10.40 0.52 -2.83
C GLY A 469 9.25 -0.47 -2.59
N ASP A 470 9.04 -0.83 -1.33
CA ASP A 470 8.09 -1.89 -0.95
C ASP A 470 6.64 -1.53 -1.31
N LYS A 471 6.31 -0.24 -1.38
CA LYS A 471 4.97 0.23 -1.78
C LYS A 471 4.59 -0.18 -3.21
N ALA A 472 5.58 -0.39 -4.08
CA ALA A 472 5.34 -0.85 -5.44
C ALA A 472 4.86 -2.31 -5.48
N LEU A 473 5.25 -3.13 -4.49
CA LEU A 473 4.94 -4.56 -4.42
C LEU A 473 3.44 -4.82 -4.48
N LYS A 474 2.62 -3.99 -3.82
CA LYS A 474 1.16 -4.13 -3.88
C LYS A 474 0.62 -4.01 -5.30
N PHE A 475 1.05 -3.00 -6.03
CA PHE A 475 0.64 -2.81 -7.42
C PHE A 475 1.16 -3.94 -8.33
N PHE A 476 2.32 -4.52 -8.02
CA PHE A 476 2.80 -5.71 -8.74
C PHE A 476 1.93 -6.94 -8.47
N GLY A 477 1.50 -7.15 -7.23
CA GLY A 477 0.54 -8.21 -6.88
C GLY A 477 -0.79 -8.05 -7.63
N GLU A 478 -1.34 -6.83 -7.63
CA GLU A 478 -2.57 -6.49 -8.36
C GLU A 478 -2.40 -6.73 -9.88
N PHE A 479 -1.25 -6.33 -10.45
CA PHE A 479 -0.94 -6.58 -11.85
C PHE A 479 -0.81 -8.07 -12.18
N VAL A 480 -0.17 -8.86 -11.33
CA VAL A 480 -0.11 -10.31 -11.51
C VAL A 480 -1.53 -10.88 -11.57
N ASN A 481 -2.40 -10.47 -10.66
CA ASN A 481 -3.78 -10.95 -10.61
C ASN A 481 -4.60 -10.50 -11.83
N ASP A 482 -4.66 -9.20 -12.07
CA ASP A 482 -5.58 -8.57 -13.04
C ASP A 482 -5.09 -8.66 -14.49
N VAL A 483 -3.78 -8.78 -14.69
CA VAL A 483 -3.17 -8.74 -16.03
C VAL A 483 -2.56 -10.07 -16.39
N ILE A 484 -1.66 -10.61 -15.55
CA ILE A 484 -0.88 -11.79 -15.90
C ILE A 484 -1.75 -13.04 -15.87
N PHE A 485 -2.46 -13.30 -14.78
CA PHE A 485 -3.32 -14.48 -14.65
C PHE A 485 -4.59 -14.42 -15.50
N ALA A 486 -5.05 -13.22 -15.86
CA ALA A 486 -6.22 -13.05 -16.70
C ALA A 486 -5.99 -13.32 -18.20
N ARG A 487 -4.74 -13.61 -18.62
CA ARG A 487 -4.35 -13.79 -20.03
C ARG A 487 -3.63 -15.10 -20.29
N SER A 488 -3.78 -15.60 -21.51
CA SER A 488 -3.01 -16.74 -22.02
C SER A 488 -1.52 -16.39 -22.17
N ASP A 489 -0.66 -17.39 -22.21
CA ASP A 489 0.78 -17.18 -22.39
C ASP A 489 1.11 -16.53 -23.74
N GLU A 490 0.36 -16.87 -24.80
CA GLU A 490 0.51 -16.24 -26.12
C GLU A 490 0.19 -14.74 -26.07
N GLU A 491 -0.86 -14.34 -25.36
CA GLU A 491 -1.19 -12.92 -25.19
C GLU A 491 -0.09 -12.20 -24.40
N ILE A 492 0.38 -12.78 -23.30
CA ILE A 492 1.44 -12.19 -22.47
C ILE A 492 2.75 -12.03 -23.27
N LEU A 493 3.16 -13.04 -24.02
CA LEU A 493 4.38 -12.98 -24.83
C LEU A 493 4.30 -11.92 -25.95
N ASN A 494 3.10 -11.53 -26.38
CA ASN A 494 2.89 -10.57 -27.47
C ASN A 494 2.46 -9.16 -27.01
N LEU A 495 2.44 -8.88 -25.70
CA LEU A 495 2.13 -7.53 -25.19
C LEU A 495 3.20 -6.50 -25.60
N ASP A 496 2.75 -5.26 -25.86
CA ASP A 496 3.65 -4.14 -26.14
C ASP A 496 4.23 -3.54 -24.85
N TYR A 497 5.36 -4.11 -24.41
CA TYR A 497 6.10 -3.63 -23.23
C TYR A 497 6.89 -2.34 -23.47
N SER A 498 6.76 -1.68 -24.63
CA SER A 498 7.32 -0.33 -24.81
C SER A 498 6.50 0.75 -24.10
N ARG A 499 5.29 0.40 -23.64
CA ARG A 499 4.37 1.27 -22.91
C ARG A 499 4.16 0.74 -21.50
N SER A 500 3.76 1.62 -20.59
CA SER A 500 3.28 1.18 -19.28
C SER A 500 1.93 0.48 -19.40
N ILE A 501 1.72 -0.52 -18.54
CA ILE A 501 0.45 -1.25 -18.39
C ILE A 501 0.09 -1.17 -16.91
N SER A 502 -1.11 -0.69 -16.58
CA SER A 502 -1.52 -0.45 -15.19
C SER A 502 -0.47 0.35 -14.40
N ASN A 503 0.16 1.32 -15.06
CA ASN A 503 1.22 2.17 -14.51
C ASN A 503 2.51 1.45 -14.07
N ILE A 504 2.68 0.20 -14.53
CA ILE A 504 3.92 -0.53 -14.44
C ILE A 504 4.66 -0.35 -15.76
N HIS A 505 5.91 0.03 -15.65
CA HIS A 505 6.83 0.14 -16.77
C HIS A 505 7.78 -1.05 -16.76
N PHE A 506 8.27 -1.38 -17.95
CA PHE A 506 9.09 -2.56 -18.19
C PHE A 506 10.41 -2.15 -18.81
N SER A 507 11.52 -2.63 -18.25
CA SER A 507 12.87 -2.38 -18.77
C SER A 507 13.57 -3.70 -19.05
N ARG A 508 14.17 -3.81 -20.24
CA ARG A 508 15.01 -4.96 -20.65
C ARG A 508 16.47 -4.78 -20.26
N SER A 509 16.91 -3.53 -20.22
CA SER A 509 18.15 -3.22 -19.55
C SER A 509 17.86 -3.19 -18.06
N LEU A 510 18.82 -3.66 -17.27
CA LEU A 510 18.93 -3.14 -15.92
C LEU A 510 18.85 -1.62 -16.04
N ARG A 511 18.01 -0.97 -15.22
CA ARG A 511 18.25 0.45 -14.97
C ARG A 511 19.75 0.54 -14.65
N PRO A 512 20.51 1.52 -15.19
CA PRO A 512 21.82 1.77 -14.63
C PRO A 512 21.58 1.80 -13.14
N GLU A 513 22.21 0.85 -12.43
CA GLU A 513 22.01 0.78 -11.00
C GLU A 513 22.17 2.23 -10.53
N MET A 514 21.33 2.61 -9.59
CA MET A 514 21.85 3.40 -8.51
C MET A 514 23.12 2.67 -8.01
N GLU A 515 24.24 2.92 -8.68
CA GLU A 515 25.62 2.76 -8.25
C GLU A 515 25.74 3.71 -7.06
N VAL A 516 25.04 3.40 -5.98
CA VAL A 516 24.76 4.37 -4.94
C VAL A 516 25.55 4.04 -3.70
N LYS A 517 25.81 2.79 -3.31
CA LYS A 517 26.66 2.59 -2.13
C LYS A 517 28.16 2.82 -2.37
N PRO A 518 28.82 2.20 -3.36
CA PRO A 518 30.24 2.48 -3.60
C PRO A 518 30.46 3.89 -4.19
N LYS A 519 29.55 4.37 -5.05
CA LYS A 519 29.65 5.70 -5.66
C LYS A 519 29.10 6.82 -4.78
N LYS A 520 28.08 6.67 -3.91
CA LYS A 520 27.74 7.73 -2.92
C LYS A 520 28.81 7.87 -1.86
N LEU A 521 29.40 6.77 -1.39
CA LEU A 521 30.52 6.86 -0.46
C LEU A 521 31.71 7.54 -1.14
N GLN A 522 32.05 7.15 -2.37
CA GLN A 522 33.10 7.83 -3.13
C GLN A 522 32.74 9.29 -3.41
N ASN A 523 31.51 9.63 -3.80
CA ASN A 523 31.05 11.00 -4.01
C ASN A 523 31.09 11.81 -2.71
N LEU A 524 30.73 11.23 -1.57
CA LEU A 524 30.84 11.87 -0.26
C LEU A 524 32.30 12.15 0.09
N LEU A 525 33.18 11.17 -0.14
CA LEU A 525 34.62 11.34 0.03
C LEU A 525 35.19 12.41 -0.92
N ASP A 526 34.77 12.42 -2.18
CA ASP A 526 35.17 13.42 -3.18
C ASP A 526 34.68 14.82 -2.79
N ILE A 527 33.46 14.93 -2.24
CA ILE A 527 32.92 16.19 -1.72
C ILE A 527 33.76 16.67 -0.52
N ILE A 528 34.05 15.78 0.44
CA ILE A 528 34.91 16.07 1.59
C ILE A 528 36.30 16.51 1.11
N ASP A 529 36.93 15.76 0.21
CA ASP A 529 38.26 16.07 -0.33
C ASP A 529 38.27 17.38 -1.14
N SER A 530 37.14 17.78 -1.72
CA SER A 530 37.02 19.03 -2.48
C SER A 530 36.88 20.30 -1.64
N GLY A 531 36.61 20.18 -0.33
CA GLY A 531 36.45 21.29 0.62
C GLY A 531 35.12 22.05 0.54
N GLU A 532 34.91 23.03 1.42
CA GLU A 532 33.71 23.90 1.35
C GLU A 532 33.76 24.74 0.07
N ARG A 533 32.74 24.58 -0.78
CA ARG A 533 32.56 25.34 -2.02
C ARG A 533 31.10 25.76 -2.12
N GLY A 534 30.71 26.42 -3.21
CA GLY A 534 29.32 26.87 -3.39
C GLY A 534 28.24 25.79 -3.43
N VAL A 535 28.63 24.51 -3.36
CA VAL A 535 27.74 23.34 -3.35
C VAL A 535 27.91 22.44 -2.13
N ALA A 536 28.76 22.80 -1.15
CA ALA A 536 29.04 21.98 0.03
C ALA A 536 29.25 22.85 1.28
N GLU A 537 28.73 22.39 2.42
CA GLU A 537 28.89 22.98 3.75
C GLU A 537 29.18 21.86 4.76
N PHE A 538 30.19 22.04 5.61
CA PHE A 538 30.56 21.12 6.68
C PHE A 538 30.15 21.67 8.05
N LYS A 539 29.62 20.78 8.90
CA LYS A 539 29.29 21.09 10.28
C LYS A 539 29.73 19.97 11.21
N THR A 540 30.26 20.35 12.35
CA THR A 540 30.67 19.39 13.38
C THR A 540 29.47 18.74 14.06
N SER A 541 28.41 19.51 14.31
CA SER A 541 27.19 19.04 14.99
C SER A 541 25.97 19.81 14.52
N ALA A 542 24.77 19.23 14.70
CA ALA A 542 23.51 19.89 14.34
C ALA A 542 22.73 20.46 15.52
N PHE A 543 22.85 19.85 16.70
CA PHE A 543 21.93 20.15 17.81
C PHE A 543 22.61 20.75 19.02
N TRP A 544 23.87 20.40 19.29
CA TRP A 544 24.52 20.73 20.56
C TRP A 544 26.01 21.05 20.38
N SER A 545 26.34 22.25 19.87
CA SER A 545 27.72 22.73 19.93
C SER A 545 28.15 23.10 21.35
N GLU A 546 29.46 22.98 21.61
CA GLU A 546 30.11 23.36 22.86
C GLU A 546 29.98 24.86 23.13
N ASN A 547 29.47 25.19 24.32
CA ASN A 547 29.37 26.48 24.99
C ASN A 547 28.79 27.72 24.25
N PRO A 548 27.66 28.29 24.74
CA PRO A 548 27.09 29.56 24.26
C PRO A 548 28.02 30.78 24.29
N GLU A 549 29.08 30.74 25.12
CA GLU A 549 30.00 31.87 25.31
C GLU A 549 30.96 32.11 24.14
N ASN A 550 31.05 31.18 23.18
CA ASN A 550 31.90 31.30 21.99
C ASN A 550 31.18 31.90 20.76
N TYR A 551 29.90 32.29 20.85
CA TYR A 551 29.17 32.92 19.74
C TYR A 551 29.42 34.44 19.70
N VAL A 552 30.66 34.83 19.41
CA VAL A 552 31.11 36.24 19.49
C VAL A 552 30.75 37.07 18.24
N ASP A 553 30.39 36.44 17.12
CA ASP A 553 30.27 37.16 15.83
C ASP A 553 28.86 37.63 15.41
N ASP A 554 27.78 37.22 16.07
CA ASP A 554 26.42 37.64 15.65
C ASP A 554 25.46 37.86 16.84
N ASN A 555 25.56 39.06 17.44
CA ASN A 555 24.72 39.49 18.56
C ASN A 555 23.21 39.50 18.25
N ARG A 556 22.79 39.39 16.97
CA ARG A 556 21.37 39.39 16.58
C ARG A 556 20.62 38.14 17.02
N PHE A 557 21.29 36.98 17.02
CA PHE A 557 20.65 35.67 17.25
C PHE A 557 21.06 34.99 18.56
N GLY A 558 21.79 35.68 19.44
CA GLY A 558 22.26 35.14 20.71
C GLY A 558 21.14 34.65 21.64
N TRP A 559 19.93 35.21 21.50
CA TRP A 559 18.74 34.81 22.26
C TRP A 559 18.25 33.38 21.95
N LEU A 560 18.66 32.79 20.83
CA LEU A 560 18.31 31.40 20.48
C LEU A 560 18.96 30.36 21.40
N GLY A 561 20.04 30.72 22.10
CA GLY A 561 20.77 29.81 23.00
C GLY A 561 21.12 28.49 22.33
N ARG A 562 20.62 27.37 22.87
CA ARG A 562 20.84 26.03 22.29
C ARG A 562 20.14 25.81 20.94
N GLY A 563 19.18 26.66 20.57
CA GLY A 563 18.54 26.65 19.25
C GLY A 563 19.44 27.19 18.14
N TYR A 564 20.54 27.86 18.47
CA TYR A 564 21.43 28.48 17.49
C TYR A 564 22.11 27.47 16.56
N SER A 565 22.49 26.28 17.05
CA SER A 565 23.04 25.21 16.21
C SER A 565 22.04 24.77 15.14
N LYS A 566 20.77 24.61 15.52
CA LYS A 566 19.67 24.27 14.60
C LYS A 566 19.42 25.37 13.58
N PHE A 567 19.47 26.63 14.02
CA PHE A 567 19.37 27.77 13.13
C PHE A 567 20.48 27.77 12.07
N LYS A 568 21.74 27.49 12.45
CA LYS A 568 22.85 27.35 11.49
C LYS A 568 22.61 26.27 10.44
N ILE A 569 21.99 25.15 10.82
CA ILE A 569 21.58 24.09 9.88
C ILE A 569 20.45 24.61 8.97
N ALA A 570 19.39 25.20 9.54
CA ALA A 570 18.25 25.73 8.78
C ALA A 570 18.68 26.80 7.76
N ARG A 571 19.56 27.71 8.17
CA ARG A 571 20.14 28.77 7.33
C ARG A 571 20.82 28.21 6.10
N ASN A 572 21.67 27.19 6.28
CA ASN A 572 22.37 26.54 5.18
C ASN A 572 21.40 25.84 4.23
N ILE A 573 20.43 25.09 4.78
CA ILE A 573 19.40 24.42 3.98
C ILE A 573 18.61 25.43 3.13
N VAL A 574 18.11 26.51 3.73
CA VAL A 574 17.35 27.55 3.02
C VAL A 574 18.21 28.22 1.94
N SER A 575 19.48 28.51 2.23
CA SER A 575 20.39 29.09 1.24
C SER A 575 20.58 28.19 0.01
N PHE A 576 20.67 26.87 0.21
CA PHE A 576 20.76 25.91 -0.89
C PHE A 576 19.46 25.79 -1.68
N LEU A 577 18.31 25.67 -0.99
CA LEU A 577 16.98 25.63 -1.62
C LEU A 577 16.76 26.83 -2.54
N ASN A 578 17.16 28.02 -2.09
CA ASN A 578 16.96 29.27 -2.81
C ASN A 578 17.99 29.53 -3.92
N SER A 579 19.01 28.68 -4.07
CA SER A 579 20.13 28.89 -5.00
C SER A 579 20.29 27.70 -5.95
N ASN A 580 21.42 27.00 -5.95
CA ASN A 580 21.68 25.90 -6.90
C ASN A 580 21.53 24.50 -6.29
N GLY A 581 20.92 24.40 -5.10
CA GLY A 581 21.03 23.20 -4.27
C GLY A 581 22.44 23.04 -3.68
N GLY A 582 22.67 21.95 -2.97
CA GLY A 582 23.98 21.68 -2.36
C GLY A 582 23.95 20.54 -1.35
N ASN A 583 25.08 20.36 -0.68
CA ASN A 583 25.34 19.28 0.25
C ASN A 583 25.68 19.85 1.61
N LEU A 584 24.94 19.43 2.65
CA LEU A 584 25.28 19.73 4.03
C LEU A 584 25.73 18.44 4.71
N ILE A 585 26.99 18.39 5.13
CA ILE A 585 27.59 17.20 5.75
C ILE A 585 27.86 17.52 7.22
N ILE A 586 27.28 16.71 8.10
CA ILE A 586 27.37 16.86 9.56
C ILE A 586 28.21 15.72 10.14
N GLY A 587 29.09 16.04 11.08
CA GLY A 587 30.11 15.15 11.64
C GLY A 587 31.52 15.42 11.09
N VAL A 588 31.72 16.58 10.45
CA VAL A 588 33.02 17.03 9.93
C VAL A 588 33.44 18.32 10.65
N LYS A 589 34.67 18.36 11.14
CA LYS A 589 35.27 19.51 11.83
C LYS A 589 36.41 20.07 11.01
N GLU A 590 36.29 21.34 10.64
CA GLU A 590 37.36 22.08 9.98
C GLU A 590 38.39 22.55 11.02
N ASN A 591 39.67 22.45 10.67
CA ASN A 591 40.77 22.97 11.46
C ASN A 591 41.07 24.42 11.03
N PRO A 592 40.90 25.42 11.93
CA PRO A 592 41.08 26.83 11.57
C PRO A 592 42.51 27.22 11.17
N GLU A 593 43.51 26.39 11.47
CA GLU A 593 44.93 26.71 11.21
C GLU A 593 45.42 26.30 9.82
N ASP A 594 44.83 25.24 9.24
CA ASP A 594 45.30 24.64 7.97
C ASP A 594 44.16 24.21 7.04
N ASP A 595 42.91 24.60 7.34
CA ASP A 595 41.68 24.25 6.62
C ASP A 595 41.50 22.73 6.40
N SER A 596 42.18 21.89 7.19
CA SER A 596 42.04 20.44 7.09
C SER A 596 40.71 19.98 7.70
N LEU A 597 40.08 19.00 7.06
CA LEU A 597 38.82 18.42 7.51
C LEU A 597 39.08 17.16 8.33
N ASN A 598 38.59 17.16 9.56
CA ASN A 598 38.60 16.00 10.45
C ASN A 598 37.21 15.38 10.56
N ILE A 599 37.12 14.07 10.39
CA ILE A 599 35.89 13.29 10.56
C ILE A 599 35.74 13.01 12.05
N VAL A 600 34.67 13.51 12.66
CA VAL A 600 34.41 13.40 14.12
C VAL A 600 33.11 12.67 14.45
N GLY A 601 32.26 12.39 13.45
CA GLY A 601 31.00 11.69 13.63
C GLY A 601 29.89 12.52 14.29
N ILE A 602 28.69 11.94 14.34
CA ILE A 602 27.50 12.52 14.98
C ILE A 602 27.05 11.74 16.24
N GLU A 603 27.74 10.65 16.55
CA GLU A 603 27.41 9.67 17.59
C GLU A 603 27.36 10.30 18.98
N SER A 604 28.19 11.32 19.23
CA SER A 604 28.19 12.09 20.48
C SER A 604 26.83 12.72 20.78
N GLU A 605 26.01 12.98 19.76
CA GLU A 605 24.66 13.55 19.90
C GLU A 605 23.58 12.49 20.15
N PHE A 606 23.85 11.19 19.89
CA PHE A 606 22.85 10.11 20.01
C PHE A 606 22.32 9.94 21.43
N SER A 607 23.17 10.12 22.44
CA SER A 607 22.81 10.02 23.85
C SER A 607 21.65 10.95 24.27
N LYS A 608 21.45 12.04 23.53
CA LYS A 608 20.46 13.09 23.78
C LYS A 608 19.20 12.94 22.91
N LEU A 609 19.13 11.90 22.09
CA LEU A 609 17.99 11.57 21.25
C LEU A 609 17.03 10.60 21.95
N ARG A 610 15.75 10.61 21.56
CA ARG A 610 14.76 9.62 22.03
C ARG A 610 15.13 8.21 21.54
N SER A 611 15.45 8.10 20.25
CA SER A 611 16.07 6.91 19.65
C SER A 611 17.56 7.20 19.47
N ARG A 612 18.44 6.44 20.12
CA ARG A 612 19.88 6.73 20.18
C ARG A 612 20.64 6.20 18.96
N ASN A 613 20.13 6.49 17.78
CA ASN A 613 20.60 5.98 16.50
C ASN A 613 20.37 7.01 15.37
N THR A 614 20.79 6.66 14.16
CA THR A 614 20.66 7.49 12.95
C THR A 614 19.21 7.84 12.61
N ASP A 615 18.24 6.94 12.83
CA ASP A 615 16.81 7.24 12.64
C ASP A 615 16.32 8.33 13.61
N GLY A 616 16.69 8.22 14.89
CA GLY A 616 16.41 9.28 15.87
C GLY A 616 17.03 10.61 15.48
N TYR A 617 18.20 10.59 14.85
CA TYR A 617 18.90 11.78 14.38
C TYR A 617 18.18 12.39 13.16
N ARG A 618 17.81 11.55 12.17
CA ARG A 618 17.00 11.93 10.99
C ARG A 618 15.71 12.62 11.43
N ARG A 619 14.94 11.98 12.31
CA ARG A 619 13.68 12.51 12.82
C ARG A 619 13.87 13.85 13.50
N LYS A 620 14.95 14.02 14.26
CA LYS A 620 15.26 15.29 14.91
C LYS A 620 15.63 16.39 13.91
N ILE A 621 16.36 16.09 12.83
CA ILE A 621 16.60 17.06 11.74
C ILE A 621 15.27 17.48 11.12
N VAL A 622 14.43 16.50 10.77
CA VAL A 622 13.12 16.76 10.14
C VAL A 622 12.23 17.60 11.06
N ASP A 623 12.09 17.22 12.32
CA ASP A 623 11.17 17.89 13.24
C ASP A 623 11.68 19.23 13.75
N ASP A 624 12.94 19.29 14.19
CA ASP A 624 13.46 20.47 14.88
C ASP A 624 14.04 21.51 13.93
N VAL A 625 14.46 21.12 12.72
CA VAL A 625 15.04 22.02 11.72
C VAL A 625 14.04 22.25 10.58
N ILE A 626 13.70 21.22 9.81
CA ILE A 626 12.90 21.38 8.58
C ILE A 626 11.48 21.84 8.93
N ASN A 627 10.78 21.11 9.79
CA ASN A 627 9.39 21.37 10.13
C ASN A 627 9.20 22.64 10.97
N LYS A 628 10.12 22.94 11.90
CA LYS A 628 9.99 24.10 12.78
C LYS A 628 10.54 25.39 12.16
N MET A 629 11.71 25.34 11.53
CA MET A 629 12.46 26.53 11.13
C MET A 629 12.38 26.87 9.64
N ILE A 630 11.81 26.03 8.77
CA ILE A 630 11.72 26.33 7.32
C ILE A 630 10.27 26.64 6.92
N TYR A 631 10.09 27.60 5.99
CA TYR A 631 8.81 27.97 5.38
C TYR A 631 8.96 28.12 3.85
N PRO A 632 7.96 27.74 3.02
CA PRO A 632 6.62 27.28 3.38
C PRO A 632 6.56 25.91 4.08
N LYS A 633 5.53 25.69 4.92
CA LYS A 633 5.36 24.44 5.69
C LYS A 633 5.01 23.22 4.85
N ASP A 634 4.59 23.45 3.61
CA ASP A 634 4.21 22.40 2.66
C ASP A 634 5.43 21.63 2.13
N VAL A 635 6.64 22.10 2.44
CA VAL A 635 7.91 21.42 2.14
C VAL A 635 7.92 19.94 2.59
N LYS A 636 7.21 19.61 3.67
CA LYS A 636 7.09 18.25 4.18
C LYS A 636 6.27 17.33 3.27
N ASN A 637 5.28 17.88 2.56
CA ASN A 637 4.41 17.11 1.65
C ASN A 637 5.14 16.77 0.34
N HIS A 638 6.27 17.43 0.10
CA HIS A 638 7.15 17.25 -1.06
C HIS A 638 8.60 17.00 -0.62
N PHE A 639 8.80 16.25 0.47
CA PHE A 639 10.12 16.09 1.09
C PHE A 639 11.19 15.59 0.10
N SER A 640 10.88 14.56 -0.68
CA SER A 640 11.80 13.97 -1.68
C SER A 640 12.12 14.90 -2.84
N ARG A 641 11.27 15.90 -3.13
CA ARG A 641 11.55 16.94 -4.12
C ARG A 641 12.70 17.85 -3.68
N TYR A 642 12.84 18.09 -2.38
CA TYR A 642 13.74 19.09 -1.84
C TYR A 642 14.92 18.51 -1.06
N PHE A 643 14.80 17.29 -0.55
CA PHE A 643 15.80 16.69 0.34
C PHE A 643 16.01 15.19 0.09
N ALA A 644 17.25 14.76 0.25
CA ALA A 644 17.60 13.40 0.63
C ALA A 644 18.53 13.45 1.84
N ILE A 645 18.32 12.56 2.82
CA ILE A 645 19.16 12.48 4.02
C ILE A 645 19.71 11.06 4.09
N ASP A 646 21.02 10.93 4.14
CA ASP A 646 21.73 9.66 4.20
C ASP A 646 22.69 9.64 5.40
N PHE A 647 23.03 8.43 5.87
CA PHE A 647 24.02 8.22 6.91
C PHE A 647 25.10 7.29 6.39
N HIS A 648 26.36 7.68 6.53
CA HIS A 648 27.50 6.95 6.00
C HIS A 648 28.55 6.78 7.09
N GLU A 649 29.01 5.54 7.27
CA GLU A 649 30.17 5.26 8.11
C GLU A 649 31.45 5.54 7.31
N VAL A 650 32.28 6.45 7.82
CA VAL A 650 33.55 6.84 7.22
C VAL A 650 34.61 6.81 8.30
N LYS A 651 35.66 5.99 8.12
CA LYS A 651 36.74 5.80 9.12
C LYS A 651 36.23 5.39 10.53
N GLY A 652 35.11 4.68 10.61
CA GLY A 652 34.51 4.20 11.86
C GLY A 652 33.61 5.20 12.57
N GLU A 653 33.37 6.36 11.96
CA GLU A 653 32.48 7.41 12.47
C GLU A 653 31.31 7.61 11.49
N ILE A 654 30.13 7.95 12.01
CA ILE A 654 28.90 8.13 11.22
C ILE A 654 28.74 9.60 10.86
N LEU A 655 28.66 9.88 9.56
CA LEU A 655 28.33 11.18 9.02
C LEU A 655 26.85 11.24 8.63
N CYS A 656 26.22 12.40 8.84
CA CYS A 656 24.89 12.69 8.29
C CYS A 656 25.06 13.58 7.06
N TRP A 657 24.59 13.10 5.90
CA TRP A 657 24.63 13.84 4.65
C TRP A 657 23.22 14.26 4.26
N ILE A 658 22.99 15.57 4.20
CA ILE A 658 21.74 16.17 3.73
C ILE A 658 21.99 16.75 2.34
N GLN A 659 21.46 16.09 1.32
CA GLN A 659 21.39 16.61 -0.04
C GLN A 659 20.18 17.53 -0.14
N VAL A 660 20.41 18.77 -0.55
CA VAL A 660 19.37 19.79 -0.71
C VAL A 660 19.21 20.11 -2.19
N PHE A 661 18.06 19.81 -2.75
CA PHE A 661 17.75 20.08 -4.15
C PHE A 661 17.21 21.50 -4.31
N LYS A 662 17.63 22.17 -5.38
CA LYS A 662 17.17 23.52 -5.71
C LYS A 662 15.64 23.58 -5.81
N SER A 663 15.06 24.68 -5.34
CA SER A 663 13.68 25.07 -5.66
C SER A 663 13.63 25.87 -6.97
N ASP A 664 12.70 25.54 -7.87
CA ASP A 664 12.56 26.22 -9.17
C ASP A 664 11.44 27.27 -9.18
N ASP A 665 10.51 27.18 -8.24
CA ASP A 665 9.22 27.88 -8.28
C ASP A 665 8.80 28.48 -6.93
N VAL A 666 9.42 28.04 -5.83
CA VAL A 666 9.02 28.43 -4.47
C VAL A 666 10.20 29.05 -3.70
N PRO A 667 10.09 30.29 -3.20
CA PRO A 667 11.08 30.87 -2.31
C PRO A 667 10.92 30.31 -0.88
N PHE A 668 12.06 30.00 -0.24
CA PHE A 668 12.12 29.47 1.13
C PHE A 668 12.69 30.49 2.12
N TYR A 669 12.22 30.42 3.36
CA TYR A 669 12.62 31.31 4.45
C TYR A 669 12.98 30.51 5.69
N VAL A 670 13.94 31.01 6.47
CA VAL A 670 14.12 30.59 7.86
C VAL A 670 13.13 31.36 8.71
N VAL A 671 12.36 30.66 9.53
CA VAL A 671 11.39 31.25 10.46
C VAL A 671 11.88 31.08 11.89
N LEU A 672 12.13 32.20 12.54
CA LEU A 672 12.43 32.28 13.97
C LEU A 672 11.18 32.77 14.70
N ARG A 673 10.79 32.05 15.76
CA ARG A 673 9.65 32.41 16.62
C ARG A 673 10.18 32.88 17.95
N ASP A 674 9.38 33.70 18.63
CA ASP A 674 9.69 34.20 19.97
C ASP A 674 10.93 35.11 19.97
N SER A 675 11.08 35.92 18.93
CA SER A 675 12.11 36.97 18.90
C SER A 675 11.93 37.93 20.09
N PRO A 676 12.98 38.64 20.54
CA PRO A 676 12.93 39.47 21.75
C PRO A 676 11.83 40.56 21.76
N ASP A 677 11.33 40.92 20.58
CA ASP A 677 10.22 41.85 20.33
C ASP A 677 8.82 41.16 20.29
N GLY A 678 8.74 39.86 20.56
CA GLY A 678 7.51 39.08 20.66
C GLY A 678 6.91 38.63 19.33
N GLY A 679 7.67 38.73 18.24
CA GLY A 679 7.23 38.43 16.88
C GLY A 679 7.75 37.09 16.32
N SER A 680 7.45 36.87 15.04
CA SER A 680 8.12 35.87 14.20
C SER A 680 8.91 36.58 13.11
N GLU A 681 10.17 36.22 12.95
CA GLU A 681 11.07 36.76 11.94
C GLU A 681 11.22 35.75 10.80
N GLU A 682 10.96 36.18 9.56
CA GLU A 682 11.17 35.39 8.35
C GLU A 682 12.38 35.94 7.59
N ILE A 683 13.42 35.14 7.45
CA ILE A 683 14.71 35.57 6.92
C ILE A 683 15.02 34.80 5.65
N PHE A 684 15.33 35.55 4.58
CA PHE A 684 15.66 35.00 3.27
C PHE A 684 17.17 34.91 3.08
N TYR A 685 17.66 33.70 2.88
CA TYR A 685 19.08 33.42 2.62
C TYR A 685 19.28 32.88 1.21
N ILE A 686 20.39 33.28 0.58
CA ILE A 686 20.91 32.67 -0.65
C ILE A 686 22.32 32.16 -0.42
N ARG A 687 22.78 31.25 -1.28
CA ARG A 687 24.17 30.82 -1.32
C ARG A 687 24.93 31.70 -2.32
N GLU A 688 25.93 32.41 -1.84
CA GLU A 688 26.86 33.22 -2.66
C GLU A 688 28.27 32.66 -2.44
N ASP A 689 28.82 32.03 -3.48
CA ASP A 689 30.01 31.19 -3.36
C ASP A 689 29.89 30.23 -2.16
N SER A 690 30.86 30.19 -1.25
CA SER A 690 30.84 29.34 -0.05
C SER A 690 30.05 29.92 1.14
N ALA A 691 29.38 31.06 1.00
CA ALA A 691 28.71 31.72 2.12
C ALA A 691 27.18 31.72 1.99
N SER A 692 26.48 31.51 3.11
CA SER A 692 25.04 31.76 3.21
C SER A 692 24.79 33.22 3.59
N VAL A 693 24.30 34.01 2.64
CA VAL A 693 24.13 35.47 2.76
C VAL A 693 22.66 35.83 2.92
N GLU A 694 22.36 36.69 3.90
CA GLU A 694 21.03 37.28 4.09
C GLU A 694 20.79 38.40 3.08
N LEU A 695 19.66 38.37 2.38
CA LEU A 695 19.28 39.48 1.51
C LEU A 695 18.36 40.47 2.24
N SER A 696 18.58 41.76 1.99
CA SER A 696 17.63 42.79 2.43
C SER A 696 16.26 42.59 1.79
N PRO A 697 15.15 43.10 2.37
CA PRO A 697 13.82 42.92 1.80
C PRO A 697 13.70 43.38 0.34
N LYS A 698 14.39 44.48 -0.01
CA LYS A 698 14.42 45.00 -1.39
C LYS A 698 15.10 44.01 -2.34
N HIS A 699 16.31 43.55 -1.99
CA HIS A 699 17.05 42.61 -2.83
C HIS A 699 16.38 41.23 -2.89
N THR A 700 15.69 40.82 -1.82
CA THR A 700 14.88 39.60 -1.78
C THR A 700 13.77 39.65 -2.83
N GLY A 701 13.01 40.75 -2.89
CA GLY A 701 11.96 40.92 -3.90
C GLY A 701 12.50 40.88 -5.34
N GLU A 702 13.61 41.57 -5.60
CA GLU A 702 14.28 41.55 -6.91
C GLU A 702 14.78 40.15 -7.28
N TYR A 703 15.38 39.44 -6.33
CA TYR A 703 15.86 38.07 -6.50
C TYR A 703 14.70 37.14 -6.84
N ILE A 704 13.61 37.19 -6.06
CA ILE A 704 12.46 36.29 -6.25
C ILE A 704 11.83 36.46 -7.62
N MET A 705 11.62 37.71 -8.04
CA MET A 705 11.05 38.03 -9.35
C MET A 705 11.93 37.55 -10.52
N LYS A 706 13.25 37.51 -10.34
CA LYS A 706 14.17 37.04 -11.39
C LYS A 706 14.37 35.53 -11.37
N HIS A 707 14.36 34.91 -10.20
CA HIS A 707 14.79 33.53 -9.99
C HIS A 707 13.63 32.52 -9.97
N PHE A 708 12.47 32.87 -9.39
CA PHE A 708 11.34 31.95 -9.23
C PHE A 708 10.13 32.32 -10.11
N CYS A 709 10.00 33.58 -10.50
CA CYS A 709 8.94 33.99 -11.43
C CYS A 709 9.43 33.88 -12.88
N ARG A 710 9.05 32.82 -13.60
CA ARG A 710 9.28 32.74 -15.05
C ARG A 710 8.57 33.93 -15.74
N ARG A 711 9.32 34.73 -16.49
CA ARG A 711 8.72 35.68 -17.45
C ARG A 711 7.98 34.86 -18.50
N TYR A 712 6.65 34.95 -18.50
CA TYR A 712 5.84 34.52 -19.64
C TYR A 712 6.22 35.28 -20.91
#